data_AF-A0AAX6M7P8-F1
#
_entry.id   AF-A0AAX6M7P8-F1
#
_cell.length_a   1.000
_cell.length_b   1.000
_cell.length_c   1.000
_cell.angle_alpha   90.00
_cell.angle_beta   90.00
_cell.angle_gamma   90.00
#
_symmetry.space_group_name_H-M   'P 1'
#
loop_
_entity.id
_entity.type
_entity.pdbx_description
1 polymer ?
#
loop_
_entity_poly.entity_id
_entity_poly.type
_entity_poly.pdbx_seq_one_letter_code
_entity_poly.pdbx_strand_id
1 'polypeptide(L)'
;MTMKKVIWLWGISSLLATFVIGAPTTGAQYVLQQASHDSSQSTSQRKLHGRFLHITDLHPDEYYKVHTSTEENIACHRGHGPAGYYGAETSDCDSPLELVNATLNWVAANLKDEIDFVVWTGDSARHDSDEEIPRHNKDILAMNQRIADAFAATFSDDKGLVVPVVPTFGNNDIYPHNILLPGPNDILKTYTDVWQNFIPEEQRHSFEYGGWFYVEVIPHKLAVFSLNTLYFFDRNAGVDDCMHPSEPGYKHFDWLRVQLQFMRERGMKAILIGHVPPARTSGKQLWDETCWQKYTLWLQQYRDVVVGSLYGHMNIDHFLLQDTKDIDFSYIESGSGQRASIRETIEDEISIESSKDYLIELRDDWSKLPDPVQGRDLEESEGKKKKHKGKKKKGKKGKKGGKSKLGGPFAERYQLTFISPSVVPNYFPSLRVFEYNITGLEDTPTWVDTMRTLNAQGGPSSDSEWRELELRDEQNLEIEKKKKKKGKGKDDDENSKGPKVPIPEPPAKGTPPGPAYFPQPLTLKGFTQYYANLTYINNDITTDSDDGDDEDVSSWSWNAGKHWNKKPKHAKPKPREFAYEVEYTTFDDKIYKLKDLTVRSMLRLAHRIGQTSSDDAKGLVSQQDSDYDDGEYENQIDDDDDDDDAEETEPSDDEDGESESDEEEDVEAEKKKKKKGKGGKKKKHRKGHKKRKDTKVWLHFLRHAFVSTRSTDELRDL
;
A
#
# COMPACT_ATOMS: atom_id res chain seq x y z
N MET A 1 -9.81 60.14 -30.46
CA MET A 1 -9.66 60.61 -31.86
C MET A 1 -8.18 60.48 -32.22
N THR A 2 -7.83 60.05 -33.44
CA THR A 2 -6.46 60.04 -34.04
C THR A 2 -5.27 59.40 -33.27
N MET A 3 -4.78 58.28 -33.79
CA MET A 3 -3.37 57.85 -33.67
C MET A 3 -2.43 58.71 -34.56
N LYS A 4 -1.12 58.74 -34.27
CA LYS A 4 0.03 58.64 -35.23
C LYS A 4 1.37 58.62 -34.45
N LYS A 5 2.24 57.62 -34.67
CA LYS A 5 3.44 57.56 -35.56
C LYS A 5 4.61 58.46 -35.10
N VAL A 6 5.84 57.99 -34.76
CA VAL A 6 6.83 57.02 -35.35
C VAL A 6 7.97 57.77 -36.12
N ILE A 7 9.16 57.13 -36.22
CA ILE A 7 10.47 57.57 -36.82
C ILE A 7 11.40 58.24 -35.78
N TRP A 8 12.76 58.10 -35.71
CA TRP A 8 13.82 57.11 -36.07
C TRP A 8 15.13 57.87 -36.45
N LEU A 9 16.29 57.44 -35.90
CA LEU A 9 17.71 57.54 -36.37
C LEU A 9 18.60 57.03 -35.17
N TRP A 10 19.79 56.39 -35.21
CA TRP A 10 20.83 55.94 -36.17
C TRP A 10 22.21 56.65 -36.13
N GLY A 11 23.28 55.85 -36.27
CA GLY A 11 24.71 56.16 -36.04
C GLY A 11 25.30 55.23 -34.97
N ILE A 12 26.21 54.25 -35.19
CA ILE A 12 27.21 53.92 -36.24
C ILE A 12 28.39 54.91 -36.31
N SER A 13 29.68 54.53 -36.35
CA SER A 13 30.46 53.32 -35.93
C SER A 13 31.97 53.57 -36.19
N SER A 14 32.88 52.71 -35.69
CA SER A 14 34.28 52.51 -36.18
C SER A 14 35.33 53.63 -35.96
N LEU A 15 36.67 53.41 -36.00
CA LEU A 15 37.58 52.31 -35.58
C LEU A 15 39.07 52.78 -35.73
N LEU A 16 40.05 51.87 -35.51
CA LEU A 16 41.54 52.00 -35.65
C LEU A 16 42.25 52.64 -34.42
N ALA A 17 43.29 52.08 -33.77
CA ALA A 17 44.54 51.37 -34.17
C ALA A 17 45.69 52.33 -34.60
N THR A 18 46.98 52.18 -34.24
CA THR A 18 47.75 51.17 -33.43
C THR A 18 48.97 51.91 -32.75
N PHE A 19 50.08 51.39 -32.19
CA PHE A 19 50.77 50.07 -32.18
C PHE A 19 51.40 49.74 -30.78
N VAL A 20 52.67 49.31 -30.66
CA VAL A 20 53.28 48.64 -29.47
C VAL A 20 54.80 48.91 -29.34
N ILE A 21 55.38 48.74 -28.12
CA ILE A 21 56.72 48.20 -27.74
C ILE A 21 57.43 49.04 -26.64
N GLY A 22 57.90 48.40 -25.55
CA GLY A 22 58.87 48.97 -24.60
C GLY A 22 58.79 48.44 -23.16
N ALA A 23 59.71 47.57 -22.75
CA ALA A 23 59.91 47.09 -21.36
C ALA A 23 61.21 47.73 -20.77
N PRO A 24 61.65 47.49 -19.50
CA PRO A 24 61.12 46.58 -18.47
C PRO A 24 61.03 47.13 -17.03
N THR A 25 60.43 46.35 -16.12
CA THR A 25 60.69 46.42 -14.67
C THR A 25 60.84 45.01 -14.09
N THR A 26 61.90 44.77 -13.31
CA THR A 26 62.20 43.47 -12.70
C THR A 26 61.79 43.44 -11.23
N GLY A 27 60.87 42.54 -10.88
CA GLY A 27 60.51 42.20 -9.50
C GLY A 27 60.10 40.73 -9.44
N ALA A 28 60.76 39.93 -8.60
CA ALA A 28 60.61 38.48 -8.62
C ALA A 28 59.40 37.99 -7.82
N GLN A 29 58.57 37.17 -8.45
CA GLN A 29 57.71 36.18 -7.77
C GLN A 29 57.99 34.80 -8.36
N TYR A 30 58.00 33.78 -7.50
CA TYR A 30 58.30 32.42 -7.90
C TYR A 30 57.11 31.80 -8.64
N VAL A 31 57.38 31.19 -9.80
CA VAL A 31 56.41 30.33 -10.46
C VAL A 31 56.38 28.98 -9.74
N LEU A 32 55.25 28.67 -9.10
CA LEU A 32 54.82 27.28 -8.92
C LEU A 32 53.68 27.03 -9.91
N GLN A 33 53.95 26.16 -10.86
CA GLN A 33 53.06 25.84 -11.95
C GLN A 33 51.89 25.01 -11.42
N GLN A 34 50.71 25.63 -11.27
CA GLN A 34 49.48 24.86 -11.04
C GLN A 34 49.28 23.94 -12.25
N ALA A 35 49.42 22.63 -12.01
CA ALA A 35 49.01 21.63 -12.98
C ALA A 35 47.51 21.79 -13.23
N SER A 36 47.12 21.81 -14.50
CA SER A 36 45.73 21.72 -14.92
C SER A 36 45.23 20.30 -14.64
N HIS A 37 44.91 20.01 -13.38
CA HIS A 37 44.04 18.89 -13.06
C HIS A 37 42.66 19.21 -13.62
N ASP A 38 42.36 18.57 -14.74
CA ASP A 38 41.01 18.45 -15.28
C ASP A 38 40.20 17.56 -14.32
N SER A 39 39.84 18.11 -13.17
CA SER A 39 38.95 17.48 -12.21
C SER A 39 37.50 17.68 -12.68
N SER A 40 37.18 17.13 -13.85
CA SER A 40 35.82 17.00 -14.36
C SER A 40 35.04 15.95 -13.56
N GLN A 41 35.06 16.05 -12.22
CA GLN A 41 34.05 15.46 -11.37
C GLN A 41 32.75 16.22 -11.62
N SER A 42 32.01 15.76 -12.62
CA SER A 42 30.61 16.13 -12.77
C SER A 42 29.87 15.67 -11.52
N THR A 43 29.58 16.60 -10.61
CA THR A 43 28.53 16.43 -9.62
C THR A 43 27.22 16.37 -10.39
N SER A 44 26.86 15.17 -10.84
CA SER A 44 25.61 14.90 -11.52
C SER A 44 24.48 15.24 -10.57
N GLN A 45 23.84 16.39 -10.78
CA GLN A 45 22.59 16.70 -10.09
C GLN A 45 21.63 15.55 -10.39
N ARG A 46 21.08 14.94 -9.34
CA ARG A 46 19.99 13.96 -9.49
C ARG A 46 18.86 14.67 -10.24
N LYS A 47 18.12 13.92 -11.04
CA LYS A 47 16.89 14.40 -11.67
C LYS A 47 15.71 13.69 -11.04
N LEU A 48 14.50 14.17 -11.29
CA LEU A 48 13.32 13.38 -10.98
C LEU A 48 13.18 12.28 -12.04
N HIS A 49 13.19 11.02 -11.59
CA HIS A 49 12.98 9.83 -12.41
C HIS A 49 11.49 9.52 -12.59
N GLY A 50 10.63 10.05 -11.70
CA GLY A 50 9.21 9.73 -11.66
C GLY A 50 8.95 8.37 -11.02
N ARG A 51 9.79 7.96 -10.06
CA ARG A 51 9.79 6.63 -9.43
C ARG A 51 9.98 6.73 -7.92
N PHE A 52 9.32 5.87 -7.15
CA PHE A 52 9.58 5.72 -5.71
C PHE A 52 9.43 4.28 -5.26
N LEU A 53 10.19 3.91 -4.22
CA LEU A 53 10.12 2.60 -3.58
C LEU A 53 9.07 2.62 -2.46
N HIS A 54 8.27 1.56 -2.38
CA HIS A 54 7.48 1.18 -1.21
C HIS A 54 8.00 -0.16 -0.71
N ILE A 55 8.41 -0.19 0.56
CA ILE A 55 8.89 -1.36 1.29
C ILE A 55 8.23 -1.38 2.68
N THR A 56 7.95 -2.56 3.23
CA THR A 56 7.15 -2.70 4.45
C THR A 56 7.44 -4.02 5.15
N ASP A 57 7.11 -4.08 6.45
CA ASP A 57 6.98 -5.32 7.22
C ASP A 57 8.23 -6.19 7.06
N LEU A 58 9.34 -5.66 7.58
CA LEU A 58 10.67 -6.28 7.51
C LEU A 58 10.85 -7.40 8.53
N HIS A 59 10.14 -7.32 9.67
CA HIS A 59 10.22 -8.24 10.82
C HIS A 59 11.58 -8.92 11.02
N PRO A 60 12.68 -8.16 11.23
CA PRO A 60 13.97 -8.74 11.55
C PRO A 60 13.92 -9.46 12.91
N ASP A 61 14.29 -10.74 12.89
CA ASP A 61 14.56 -11.54 14.07
C ASP A 61 16.08 -11.80 14.24
N GLU A 62 16.53 -11.72 15.49
CA GLU A 62 17.91 -12.00 15.92
C GLU A 62 18.09 -13.42 16.52
N TYR A 63 17.00 -14.16 16.72
CA TYR A 63 17.00 -15.52 17.25
C TYR A 63 16.90 -16.60 16.17
N TYR A 64 16.55 -16.23 14.94
CA TYR A 64 16.40 -17.08 13.76
C TYR A 64 17.65 -17.92 13.53
N LYS A 65 17.47 -19.21 13.28
CA LYS A 65 18.56 -20.16 13.00
C LYS A 65 18.20 -21.02 11.80
N VAL A 66 19.07 -20.96 10.81
CA VAL A 66 19.01 -21.80 9.61
C VAL A 66 19.03 -23.29 10.02
N HIS A 67 18.22 -24.09 9.31
CA HIS A 67 17.98 -25.54 9.51
C HIS A 67 17.29 -25.93 10.84
N THR A 68 16.55 -25.01 11.46
CA THR A 68 15.66 -25.27 12.60
C THR A 68 14.19 -25.47 12.18
N SER A 69 13.29 -25.75 13.14
CA SER A 69 11.88 -26.05 12.85
C SER A 69 11.02 -24.77 12.70
N THR A 70 10.06 -24.83 11.78
CA THR A 70 9.04 -23.79 11.53
C THR A 70 7.75 -23.98 12.36
N GLU A 71 7.72 -24.97 13.27
CA GLU A 71 6.56 -25.30 14.09
C GLU A 71 6.16 -24.20 15.09
N GLU A 72 4.91 -24.26 15.53
CA GLU A 72 4.30 -23.35 16.52
C GLU A 72 5.10 -23.36 17.84
N ASN A 73 5.27 -22.20 18.47
CA ASN A 73 6.12 -22.01 19.64
C ASN A 73 7.60 -22.40 19.43
N ILE A 74 8.08 -22.48 18.18
CA ILE A 74 9.52 -22.62 17.85
C ILE A 74 10.01 -21.45 16.99
N ALA A 75 9.18 -20.95 16.05
CA ALA A 75 9.44 -19.73 15.27
C ALA A 75 10.84 -19.68 14.62
N CYS A 76 11.37 -20.80 14.12
CA CYS A 76 12.72 -20.90 13.56
C CYS A 76 13.86 -20.54 14.53
N HIS A 77 13.64 -20.63 15.84
CA HIS A 77 14.68 -20.40 16.87
C HIS A 77 15.43 -21.69 17.30
N ARG A 78 14.81 -22.88 17.22
CA ARG A 78 15.33 -24.13 17.82
C ARG A 78 14.84 -25.42 17.14
N GLY A 79 15.38 -26.56 17.55
CA GLY A 79 15.09 -27.86 16.92
C GLY A 79 15.88 -28.09 15.63
N HIS A 80 15.34 -28.91 14.72
CA HIS A 80 15.88 -29.15 13.37
C HIS A 80 14.70 -29.17 12.39
N GLY A 81 14.86 -28.57 11.20
CA GLY A 81 13.78 -28.45 10.23
C GLY A 81 14.19 -27.68 8.97
N PRO A 82 13.23 -27.16 8.19
CA PRO A 82 13.47 -26.65 6.84
C PRO A 82 14.00 -25.20 6.78
N ALA A 83 14.13 -24.49 7.91
CA ALA A 83 14.40 -23.06 7.94
C ALA A 83 15.57 -22.64 7.03
N GLY A 84 15.31 -21.82 6.02
CA GLY A 84 16.29 -21.46 4.98
C GLY A 84 17.31 -20.40 5.42
N TYR A 85 18.30 -20.13 4.57
CA TYR A 85 19.34 -19.13 4.86
C TYR A 85 18.79 -17.70 4.81
N TYR A 86 17.88 -17.42 3.89
CA TYR A 86 17.22 -16.12 3.71
C TYR A 86 15.77 -16.12 4.22
N GLY A 87 15.42 -17.04 5.12
CA GLY A 87 14.06 -17.17 5.67
C GLY A 87 13.41 -18.50 5.28
N ALA A 88 12.21 -18.73 5.82
CA ALA A 88 11.40 -19.92 5.57
C ALA A 88 10.08 -19.50 4.92
N GLU A 89 10.04 -19.52 3.59
CA GLU A 89 8.89 -19.07 2.82
C GLU A 89 7.59 -19.81 3.19
N THR A 90 6.48 -19.09 3.10
CA THR A 90 5.13 -19.57 3.41
C THR A 90 4.88 -19.96 4.86
N SER A 91 5.81 -19.69 5.79
CA SER A 91 5.66 -19.95 7.23
C SER A 91 5.58 -18.65 8.04
N ASP A 92 5.12 -18.75 9.28
CA ASP A 92 5.02 -17.60 10.19
C ASP A 92 6.33 -17.30 10.96
N CYS A 93 7.47 -17.85 10.50
CA CYS A 93 8.78 -17.42 10.95
C CYS A 93 9.13 -16.02 10.41
N ASP A 94 9.64 -15.17 11.28
CA ASP A 94 10.13 -13.83 10.94
C ASP A 94 11.43 -13.84 10.10
N SER A 95 11.83 -12.69 9.56
CA SER A 95 12.98 -12.57 8.67
C SER A 95 14.32 -12.72 9.40
N PRO A 96 15.24 -13.60 8.94
CA PRO A 96 16.63 -13.50 9.38
C PRO A 96 17.24 -12.17 8.93
N LEU A 97 18.21 -11.70 9.71
CA LEU A 97 18.98 -10.49 9.41
C LEU A 97 19.68 -10.58 8.04
N GLU A 98 20.08 -11.78 7.63
CA GLU A 98 20.62 -12.14 6.32
C GLU A 98 19.69 -11.69 5.18
N LEU A 99 18.37 -11.89 5.30
CA LEU A 99 17.38 -11.45 4.32
C LEU A 99 17.30 -9.92 4.26
N VAL A 100 17.11 -9.25 5.40
CA VAL A 100 16.95 -7.79 5.46
C VAL A 100 18.21 -7.07 4.94
N ASN A 101 19.39 -7.59 5.26
CA ASN A 101 20.65 -7.10 4.71
C ASN A 101 20.73 -7.32 3.18
N ALA A 102 20.35 -8.50 2.69
CA ALA A 102 20.37 -8.81 1.26
C ALA A 102 19.39 -7.94 0.46
N THR A 103 18.18 -7.70 0.99
CA THR A 103 17.19 -6.79 0.44
C THR A 103 17.72 -5.36 0.34
N LEU A 104 18.26 -4.79 1.41
CA LEU A 104 18.80 -3.43 1.38
C LEU A 104 20.03 -3.30 0.45
N ASN A 105 20.90 -4.31 0.40
CA ASN A 105 22.02 -4.36 -0.55
C ASN A 105 21.54 -4.42 -2.01
N TRP A 106 20.52 -5.25 -2.32
CA TRP A 106 19.96 -5.32 -3.67
C TRP A 106 19.28 -4.00 -4.07
N VAL A 107 18.54 -3.37 -3.17
CA VAL A 107 17.94 -2.04 -3.36
C VAL A 107 19.02 -0.97 -3.57
N ALA A 108 20.11 -1.01 -2.81
CA ALA A 108 21.25 -0.11 -2.98
C ALA A 108 21.90 -0.22 -4.37
N ALA A 109 22.03 -1.45 -4.89
CA ALA A 109 22.67 -1.72 -6.18
C ALA A 109 21.76 -1.49 -7.40
N ASN A 110 20.45 -1.73 -7.28
CA ASN A 110 19.53 -1.77 -8.44
C ASN A 110 18.52 -0.62 -8.48
N LEU A 111 18.18 0.01 -7.35
CA LEU A 111 17.09 1.00 -7.29
C LEU A 111 17.51 2.38 -6.77
N LYS A 112 18.51 2.47 -5.89
CA LYS A 112 18.91 3.72 -5.19
C LYS A 112 19.05 4.92 -6.12
N ASP A 113 19.66 4.75 -7.28
CA ASP A 113 19.95 5.84 -8.22
C ASP A 113 18.93 6.01 -9.35
N GLU A 114 17.80 5.28 -9.28
CA GLU A 114 16.68 5.40 -10.20
C GLU A 114 15.35 5.82 -9.53
N ILE A 115 15.36 6.12 -8.23
CA ILE A 115 14.19 6.56 -7.45
C ILE A 115 14.37 7.95 -6.84
N ASP A 116 13.25 8.61 -6.59
CA ASP A 116 13.15 9.98 -6.07
C ASP A 116 12.99 10.02 -4.55
N PHE A 117 12.30 9.03 -3.97
CA PHE A 117 12.06 8.87 -2.54
C PHE A 117 11.71 7.42 -2.17
N VAL A 118 11.69 7.13 -0.86
CA VAL A 118 11.30 5.83 -0.28
C VAL A 118 10.17 6.01 0.73
N VAL A 119 9.19 5.13 0.66
CA VAL A 119 8.14 4.93 1.66
C VAL A 119 8.43 3.62 2.40
N TRP A 120 8.60 3.69 3.72
CA TRP A 120 8.83 2.54 4.60
C TRP A 120 7.66 2.44 5.58
N THR A 121 6.74 1.51 5.37
CA THR A 121 5.47 1.44 6.15
C THR A 121 5.55 0.62 7.44
N GLY A 122 6.69 0.64 8.13
CA GLY A 122 6.85 0.14 9.50
C GLY A 122 7.15 -1.35 9.63
N ASP A 123 6.92 -1.85 10.85
CA ASP A 123 7.15 -3.21 11.35
C ASP A 123 8.55 -3.75 11.08
N SER A 124 9.44 -3.32 11.99
CA SER A 124 10.89 -3.52 11.95
C SER A 124 11.42 -4.12 13.26
N ALA A 125 10.57 -4.86 13.95
CA ALA A 125 10.92 -5.84 14.97
C ALA A 125 10.02 -7.08 14.80
N ARG A 126 10.58 -8.27 15.05
CA ARG A 126 9.87 -9.57 15.01
C ARG A 126 8.55 -9.60 15.80
N HIS A 127 7.72 -10.59 15.51
CA HIS A 127 6.56 -10.97 16.33
C HIS A 127 6.99 -11.58 17.69
N ASP A 128 6.02 -11.82 18.57
CA ASP A 128 6.26 -12.40 19.91
C ASP A 128 5.97 -13.92 19.96
N SER A 129 6.43 -14.64 18.93
CA SER A 129 6.03 -16.01 18.59
C SER A 129 6.76 -17.13 19.36
N ASP A 130 7.51 -16.82 20.41
CA ASP A 130 8.26 -17.78 21.23
C ASP A 130 8.17 -17.43 22.73
N GLU A 131 7.40 -18.23 23.49
CA GLU A 131 7.25 -18.07 24.94
C GLU A 131 8.56 -18.23 25.74
N GLU A 132 9.57 -18.95 25.21
CA GLU A 132 10.89 -19.06 25.86
C GLU A 132 11.76 -17.81 25.64
N ILE A 133 11.48 -17.03 24.58
CA ILE A 133 12.21 -15.83 24.20
C ILE A 133 11.22 -14.66 24.03
N PRO A 134 10.56 -14.21 25.10
CA PRO A 134 9.54 -13.16 25.03
C PRO A 134 10.16 -11.81 24.63
N ARG A 135 9.42 -11.06 23.82
CA ARG A 135 9.86 -9.79 23.23
C ARG A 135 9.79 -8.67 24.26
N HIS A 136 10.78 -7.76 24.25
CA HIS A 136 10.85 -6.65 25.20
C HIS A 136 11.12 -5.32 24.50
N ASN A 137 10.60 -4.22 25.06
CA ASN A 137 10.75 -2.86 24.53
C ASN A 137 12.19 -2.47 24.18
N LYS A 138 13.17 -2.91 25.00
CA LYS A 138 14.59 -2.64 24.76
C LYS A 138 15.11 -3.20 23.43
N ASP A 139 14.60 -4.35 23.02
CA ASP A 139 15.08 -5.09 21.84
C ASP A 139 14.33 -4.63 20.58
N ILE A 140 13.03 -4.33 20.72
CA ILE A 140 12.23 -3.65 19.69
C ILE A 140 12.87 -2.31 19.29
N LEU A 141 13.25 -1.49 20.28
CA LEU A 141 13.89 -0.19 20.05
C LEU A 141 15.32 -0.33 19.50
N ALA A 142 16.11 -1.29 19.98
CA ALA A 142 17.45 -1.54 19.45
C ALA A 142 17.41 -2.04 17.99
N MET A 143 16.43 -2.88 17.64
CA MET A 143 16.23 -3.34 16.29
C MET A 143 15.72 -2.22 15.38
N ASN A 144 14.78 -1.40 15.83
CA ASN A 144 14.32 -0.22 15.08
C ASN A 144 15.45 0.79 14.84
N GLN A 145 16.36 1.01 15.80
CA GLN A 145 17.58 1.79 15.56
C GLN A 145 18.46 1.15 14.49
N ARG A 146 18.72 -0.16 14.57
CA ARG A 146 19.53 -0.89 13.58
C ARG A 146 18.95 -0.80 12.17
N ILE A 147 17.63 -0.89 12.02
CA ILE A 147 16.95 -0.76 10.72
C ILE A 147 16.97 0.69 10.24
N ALA A 148 16.72 1.67 11.10
CA ALA A 148 16.86 3.10 10.77
C ALA A 148 18.28 3.44 10.29
N ASP A 149 19.31 2.92 10.96
CA ASP A 149 20.72 3.07 10.57
C ASP A 149 21.01 2.40 9.22
N ALA A 150 20.43 1.22 8.96
CA ALA A 150 20.58 0.52 7.68
C ALA A 150 19.88 1.24 6.51
N PHE A 151 18.70 1.82 6.72
CA PHE A 151 18.06 2.72 5.74
C PHE A 151 18.90 3.98 5.51
N ALA A 152 19.40 4.62 6.58
CA ALA A 152 20.23 5.81 6.47
C ALA A 152 21.52 5.53 5.70
N ALA A 153 22.21 4.42 5.98
CA ALA A 153 23.40 3.99 5.26
C ALA A 153 23.10 3.68 3.78
N THR A 154 22.01 2.94 3.50
CA THR A 154 21.57 2.62 2.14
C THR A 154 21.34 3.87 1.31
N PHE A 155 20.63 4.89 1.86
CA PHE A 155 20.15 6.04 1.09
C PHE A 155 20.97 7.34 1.26
N SER A 156 22.19 7.27 1.81
CA SER A 156 23.11 8.43 1.97
C SER A 156 24.31 8.41 1.02
N ASP A 157 25.06 9.53 1.00
CA ASP A 157 26.45 9.63 0.56
C ASP A 157 27.34 10.26 1.67
N ASP A 158 28.53 10.78 1.32
CA ASP A 158 29.48 11.41 2.27
C ASP A 158 28.94 12.66 2.98
N LYS A 159 27.78 13.18 2.56
CA LYS A 159 27.14 14.40 3.08
C LYS A 159 25.77 14.13 3.70
N GLY A 160 25.46 12.86 4.00
CA GLY A 160 24.17 12.42 4.53
C GLY A 160 23.19 11.99 3.43
N LEU A 161 21.89 12.02 3.77
CA LEU A 161 20.83 11.43 2.95
C LEU A 161 20.76 12.05 1.54
N VAL A 162 20.61 11.22 0.49
CA VAL A 162 20.47 11.65 -0.92
C VAL A 162 19.15 11.25 -1.55
N VAL A 163 18.45 10.28 -0.97
CA VAL A 163 17.06 9.91 -1.29
C VAL A 163 16.25 9.98 0.01
N PRO A 164 15.24 10.86 0.14
CA PRO A 164 14.45 10.94 1.37
C PRO A 164 13.68 9.65 1.63
N VAL A 165 13.82 9.12 2.84
CA VAL A 165 13.07 7.97 3.36
C VAL A 165 12.01 8.49 4.32
N VAL A 166 10.78 8.04 4.17
CA VAL A 166 9.65 8.44 5.02
C VAL A 166 9.12 7.20 5.76
N PRO A 167 9.52 6.97 7.03
CA PRO A 167 9.00 5.89 7.86
C PRO A 167 7.60 6.19 8.42
N THR A 168 6.91 5.14 8.85
CA THR A 168 5.77 5.20 9.79
C THR A 168 5.90 4.09 10.83
N PHE A 169 5.17 4.20 11.93
CA PHE A 169 5.05 3.13 12.92
C PHE A 169 4.21 1.97 12.39
N GLY A 170 4.72 0.75 12.51
CA GLY A 170 3.91 -0.46 12.54
C GLY A 170 3.46 -0.85 13.95
N ASN A 171 2.68 -1.93 14.07
CA ASN A 171 2.10 -2.35 15.35
C ASN A 171 3.01 -3.28 16.18
N ASN A 172 4.00 -3.91 15.57
CA ASN A 172 5.09 -4.58 16.27
C ASN A 172 6.21 -3.62 16.69
N ASP A 173 6.32 -2.42 16.10
CA ASP A 173 7.32 -1.40 16.50
C ASP A 173 7.11 -0.80 17.92
N ILE A 174 5.99 -1.12 18.57
CA ILE A 174 5.58 -0.60 19.88
C ILE A 174 5.49 -1.73 20.92
N TYR A 175 5.79 -1.39 22.18
CA TYR A 175 5.60 -2.26 23.34
C TYR A 175 4.71 -1.60 24.41
N PRO A 176 3.65 -2.28 24.92
CA PRO A 176 3.17 -3.59 24.48
C PRO A 176 2.67 -3.60 23.03
N HIS A 177 2.69 -4.76 22.38
CA HIS A 177 2.21 -4.95 21.01
C HIS A 177 0.80 -4.36 20.84
N ASN A 178 0.57 -3.65 19.72
CA ASN A 178 -0.63 -2.86 19.39
C ASN A 178 -0.96 -1.66 20.30
N ILE A 179 -0.39 -1.54 21.51
CA ILE A 179 -0.82 -0.55 22.52
C ILE A 179 0.10 0.67 22.55
N LEU A 180 -0.15 1.62 21.65
CA LEU A 180 0.42 2.96 21.75
C LEU A 180 -0.52 3.92 22.50
N LEU A 181 -0.08 4.40 23.66
CA LEU A 181 -0.79 5.42 24.43
C LEU A 181 -0.71 6.81 23.74
N PRO A 182 -1.63 7.75 24.04
CA PRO A 182 -1.57 9.12 23.54
C PRO A 182 -0.21 9.79 23.84
N GLY A 183 0.30 10.58 22.90
CA GLY A 183 1.50 11.39 23.09
C GLY A 183 1.26 12.68 23.89
N PRO A 184 2.32 13.36 24.36
CA PRO A 184 3.73 12.93 24.29
C PRO A 184 4.05 11.79 25.25
N ASN A 185 4.93 10.87 24.85
CA ASN A 185 5.38 9.74 25.68
C ASN A 185 6.83 9.33 25.36
N ASP A 186 7.43 8.51 26.23
CA ASP A 186 8.85 8.11 26.13
C ASP A 186 9.16 7.30 24.85
N ILE A 187 8.18 6.60 24.26
CA ILE A 187 8.37 5.86 23.01
C ILE A 187 8.51 6.83 21.84
N LEU A 188 7.53 7.73 21.65
CA LEU A 188 7.59 8.76 20.59
C LEU A 188 8.84 9.63 20.71
N LYS A 189 9.24 9.97 21.95
CA LYS A 189 10.48 10.68 22.22
C LYS A 189 11.71 9.87 21.78
N THR A 190 11.81 8.59 22.16
CA THR A 190 12.93 7.73 21.73
C THR A 190 12.99 7.61 20.20
N TYR A 191 11.86 7.48 19.54
CA TYR A 191 11.79 7.44 18.07
C TYR A 191 12.17 8.76 17.40
N THR A 192 12.15 9.89 18.11
CA THR A 192 12.65 11.18 17.60
C THR A 192 14.17 11.14 17.41
N ASP A 193 14.89 10.41 18.28
CA ASP A 193 16.32 10.13 18.12
C ASP A 193 16.56 9.05 17.04
N VAL A 194 15.76 7.97 17.02
CA VAL A 194 15.88 6.86 16.03
C VAL A 194 15.68 7.35 14.59
N TRP A 195 14.65 8.17 14.34
CA TRP A 195 14.32 8.70 13.02
C TRP A 195 14.83 10.14 12.80
N GLN A 196 15.84 10.60 13.56
CA GLN A 196 16.38 11.96 13.47
C GLN A 196 16.89 12.35 12.06
N ASN A 197 17.26 11.36 11.24
CA ASN A 197 17.72 11.50 9.86
C ASN A 197 16.57 11.61 8.84
N PHE A 198 15.34 11.29 9.23
CA PHE A 198 14.16 11.18 8.36
C PHE A 198 13.08 12.20 8.69
N ILE A 199 12.95 12.61 9.96
CA ILE A 199 11.99 13.62 10.41
C ILE A 199 12.61 15.02 10.24
N PRO A 200 12.04 15.90 9.40
CA PRO A 200 12.47 17.30 9.27
C PRO A 200 12.40 18.04 10.61
N GLU A 201 13.29 18.99 10.85
CA GLU A 201 13.36 19.71 12.14
C GLU A 201 12.03 20.39 12.47
N GLU A 202 11.41 21.00 11.46
CA GLU A 202 10.09 21.63 11.48
C GLU A 202 8.91 20.68 11.73
N GLN A 203 9.15 19.37 11.84
CA GLN A 203 8.14 18.35 12.16
C GLN A 203 8.34 17.68 13.52
N ARG A 204 9.49 17.86 14.17
CA ARG A 204 9.82 17.11 15.40
C ARG A 204 8.82 17.32 16.54
N HIS A 205 8.27 18.53 16.68
CA HIS A 205 7.22 18.81 17.67
C HIS A 205 5.89 18.06 17.37
N SER A 206 5.46 18.01 16.10
CA SER A 206 4.30 17.21 15.67
C SER A 206 4.54 15.71 15.93
N PHE A 207 5.77 15.25 15.71
CA PHE A 207 6.17 13.88 15.93
C PHE A 207 6.23 13.51 17.42
N GLU A 208 6.83 14.32 18.28
CA GLU A 208 6.82 14.07 19.74
C GLU A 208 5.39 14.09 20.32
N TYR A 209 4.49 14.90 19.74
CA TYR A 209 3.10 15.02 20.19
C TYR A 209 2.22 13.80 19.83
N GLY A 210 2.49 13.11 18.71
CA GLY A 210 1.61 12.03 18.23
C GLY A 210 2.18 11.04 17.22
N GLY A 211 3.47 11.07 16.93
CA GLY A 211 4.12 10.14 15.99
C GLY A 211 3.77 10.35 14.52
N TRP A 212 3.19 11.50 14.16
CA TRP A 212 2.77 11.83 12.80
C TRP A 212 3.52 13.07 12.27
N PHE A 213 3.86 13.06 10.99
CA PHE A 213 4.64 14.11 10.31
C PHE A 213 4.47 14.05 8.79
N TYR A 214 5.03 15.01 8.06
CA TYR A 214 5.19 14.91 6.61
C TYR A 214 6.59 15.31 6.12
N VAL A 215 6.96 14.86 4.92
CA VAL A 215 8.21 15.25 4.24
C VAL A 215 7.90 15.75 2.84
N GLU A 216 8.40 16.93 2.46
CA GLU A 216 8.30 17.45 1.08
C GLU A 216 9.29 16.74 0.14
N VAL A 217 9.03 15.47 -0.15
CA VAL A 217 9.88 14.61 -1.01
C VAL A 217 10.13 15.19 -2.41
N ILE A 218 9.21 16.03 -2.91
CA ILE A 218 9.49 16.95 -4.03
C ILE A 218 9.17 18.36 -3.53
N PRO A 219 10.19 19.18 -3.18
CA PRO A 219 10.00 20.48 -2.54
C PRO A 219 8.99 21.39 -3.26
N HIS A 220 8.01 21.88 -2.51
CA HIS A 220 6.90 22.71 -2.98
C HIS A 220 6.01 22.07 -4.07
N LYS A 221 6.05 20.73 -4.27
CA LYS A 221 5.19 19.98 -5.20
C LYS A 221 4.44 18.84 -4.53
N LEU A 222 5.16 17.94 -3.87
CA LEU A 222 4.64 16.70 -3.30
C LEU A 222 5.17 16.51 -1.87
N ALA A 223 4.25 16.24 -0.95
CA ALA A 223 4.56 15.78 0.39
C ALA A 223 4.07 14.34 0.60
N VAL A 224 4.82 13.56 1.39
CA VAL A 224 4.39 12.25 1.92
C VAL A 224 4.06 12.44 3.39
N PHE A 225 2.86 12.04 3.79
CA PHE A 225 2.33 12.16 5.14
C PHE A 225 2.42 10.82 5.87
N SER A 226 3.24 10.75 6.90
CA SER A 226 3.33 9.60 7.81
C SER A 226 2.21 9.67 8.84
N LEU A 227 1.25 8.76 8.73
CA LEU A 227 0.10 8.65 9.63
C LEU A 227 0.37 7.56 10.67
N ASN A 228 0.44 7.95 11.94
CA ASN A 228 0.40 7.01 13.06
C ASN A 228 -0.97 6.30 13.14
N THR A 229 -1.10 5.17 12.45
CA THR A 229 -2.33 4.37 12.34
C THR A 229 -2.73 3.64 13.61
N LEU A 230 -1.82 3.52 14.60
CA LEU A 230 -2.14 2.92 15.89
C LEU A 230 -3.18 3.72 16.68
N TYR A 231 -3.37 5.01 16.36
CA TYR A 231 -4.44 5.83 16.91
C TYR A 231 -5.78 5.69 16.16
N PHE A 232 -5.86 4.80 15.17
CA PHE A 232 -7.08 4.39 14.48
C PHE A 232 -7.40 2.89 14.65
N PHE A 233 -6.38 2.07 14.97
CA PHE A 233 -6.45 0.62 15.13
C PHE A 233 -7.43 0.23 16.25
N ASP A 234 -8.46 -0.56 15.94
CA ASP A 234 -9.49 -0.98 16.91
C ASP A 234 -8.95 -1.87 18.05
N ARG A 235 -7.84 -2.58 17.78
CA ARG A 235 -7.09 -3.40 18.73
C ARG A 235 -6.21 -2.62 19.70
N ASN A 236 -5.94 -1.33 19.45
CA ASN A 236 -5.19 -0.50 20.41
C ASN A 236 -6.05 -0.17 21.63
N ALA A 237 -5.96 -0.99 22.67
CA ALA A 237 -6.67 -0.80 23.94
C ALA A 237 -6.27 0.47 24.72
N GLY A 238 -5.29 1.24 24.24
CA GLY A 238 -4.87 2.52 24.79
C GLY A 238 -5.63 3.75 24.27
N VAL A 239 -6.57 3.59 23.33
CA VAL A 239 -7.38 4.67 22.72
C VAL A 239 -8.86 4.25 22.59
N ASP A 240 -9.76 5.22 22.39
CA ASP A 240 -11.17 4.98 21.98
C ASP A 240 -11.40 5.64 20.59
N ASP A 241 -12.48 6.40 20.40
CA ASP A 241 -12.91 6.89 19.07
C ASP A 241 -12.13 8.10 18.49
N CYS A 242 -12.34 8.39 17.19
CA CYS A 242 -11.78 9.55 16.50
C CYS A 242 -12.65 10.83 16.61
N MET A 243 -13.63 10.86 17.52
CA MET A 243 -14.69 11.86 17.61
C MET A 243 -14.61 12.75 18.85
N HIS A 244 -14.07 12.24 19.95
CA HIS A 244 -13.85 13.01 21.18
C HIS A 244 -12.52 13.79 21.14
N PRO A 245 -12.50 15.12 21.45
CA PRO A 245 -11.28 15.93 21.46
C PRO A 245 -10.16 15.49 22.42
N SER A 246 -10.44 14.59 23.36
CA SER A 246 -9.42 13.95 24.20
C SER A 246 -8.52 12.98 23.42
N GLU A 247 -9.09 12.27 22.44
CA GLU A 247 -8.46 11.11 21.83
C GLU A 247 -7.38 11.49 20.82
N PRO A 248 -6.29 10.70 20.74
CA PRO A 248 -5.22 10.98 19.80
C PRO A 248 -5.69 10.83 18.35
N GLY A 249 -6.61 9.89 18.07
CA GLY A 249 -7.26 9.76 16.77
C GLY A 249 -8.00 11.03 16.35
N TYR A 250 -8.72 11.69 17.26
CA TYR A 250 -9.34 12.99 16.95
C TYR A 250 -8.31 14.05 16.57
N LYS A 251 -7.25 14.18 17.39
CA LYS A 251 -6.19 15.18 17.25
C LYS A 251 -5.40 14.99 15.95
N HIS A 252 -5.07 13.74 15.61
CA HIS A 252 -4.43 13.34 14.37
C HIS A 252 -5.24 13.82 13.15
N PHE A 253 -6.54 13.55 13.13
CA PHE A 253 -7.42 14.04 12.07
C PHE A 253 -7.54 15.56 12.01
N ASP A 254 -7.42 16.29 13.13
CA ASP A 254 -7.44 17.75 13.10
C ASP A 254 -6.12 18.35 12.59
N TRP A 255 -4.97 17.75 12.95
CA TRP A 255 -3.69 18.04 12.32
C TRP A 255 -3.73 17.78 10.81
N LEU A 256 -4.17 16.58 10.40
CA LEU A 256 -4.28 16.19 8.98
C LEU A 256 -5.19 17.14 8.19
N ARG A 257 -6.29 17.61 8.81
CA ARG A 257 -7.19 18.63 8.26
C ARG A 257 -6.43 19.95 8.00
N VAL A 258 -5.67 20.42 8.98
CA VAL A 258 -4.92 21.68 8.86
C VAL A 258 -3.81 21.56 7.80
N GLN A 259 -3.01 20.50 7.84
CA GLN A 259 -1.89 20.34 6.92
C GLN A 259 -2.34 20.10 5.47
N LEU A 260 -3.38 19.29 5.22
CA LEU A 260 -3.93 19.11 3.86
C LEU A 260 -4.57 20.41 3.32
N GLN A 261 -5.10 21.28 4.19
CA GLN A 261 -5.55 22.62 3.78
C GLN A 261 -4.37 23.52 3.40
N PHE A 262 -3.25 23.49 4.12
CA PHE A 262 -2.04 24.21 3.70
C PHE A 262 -1.48 23.65 2.38
N MET A 263 -1.50 22.33 2.16
CA MET A 263 -1.10 21.74 0.88
C MET A 263 -1.99 22.21 -0.28
N ARG A 264 -3.31 22.30 -0.06
CA ARG A 264 -4.26 22.91 -1.02
C ARG A 264 -3.91 24.36 -1.34
N GLU A 265 -3.71 25.18 -0.31
CA GLU A 265 -3.44 26.62 -0.45
C GLU A 265 -2.09 26.90 -1.13
N ARG A 266 -1.09 26.03 -0.90
CA ARG A 266 0.21 26.03 -1.59
C ARG A 266 0.17 25.41 -3.00
N GLY A 267 -0.96 24.85 -3.42
CA GLY A 267 -1.13 24.17 -4.71
C GLY A 267 -0.49 22.77 -4.80
N MET A 268 0.06 22.27 -3.70
CA MET A 268 0.78 21.00 -3.57
C MET A 268 -0.14 19.78 -3.60
N LYS A 269 0.48 18.60 -3.55
CA LYS A 269 -0.17 17.29 -3.49
C LYS A 269 0.38 16.46 -2.33
N ALA A 270 -0.41 15.48 -1.91
CA ALA A 270 -0.10 14.60 -0.78
C ALA A 270 -0.22 13.11 -1.18
N ILE A 271 0.75 12.30 -0.79
CA ILE A 271 0.57 10.85 -0.60
C ILE A 271 0.39 10.62 0.90
N LEU A 272 -0.56 9.78 1.29
CA LEU A 272 -0.71 9.35 2.69
C LEU A 272 -0.08 7.96 2.86
N ILE A 273 0.66 7.75 3.95
CA ILE A 273 1.22 6.45 4.31
C ILE A 273 0.85 6.10 5.75
N GLY A 274 0.73 4.82 6.05
CA GLY A 274 0.55 4.29 7.40
C GLY A 274 0.87 2.79 7.40
N HIS A 275 0.73 2.11 8.53
CA HIS A 275 0.95 0.67 8.58
C HIS A 275 -0.37 -0.10 8.48
N VAL A 276 -1.16 -0.11 9.55
CA VAL A 276 -2.48 -0.77 9.61
C VAL A 276 -3.45 -0.08 8.64
N PRO A 277 -3.96 -0.75 7.60
CA PRO A 277 -4.81 -0.10 6.62
C PRO A 277 -6.26 0.07 7.07
N PRO A 278 -7.03 1.00 6.46
CA PRO A 278 -8.47 1.18 6.67
C PRO A 278 -9.31 0.06 6.01
N ALA A 279 -8.95 -1.21 6.26
CA ALA A 279 -9.66 -2.40 5.80
C ALA A 279 -10.97 -2.58 6.59
N ARG A 280 -12.05 -2.86 5.85
CA ARG A 280 -13.43 -2.93 6.36
C ARG A 280 -14.32 -3.73 5.41
N THR A 281 -14.59 -4.98 5.75
CA THR A 281 -15.56 -5.89 5.10
C THR A 281 -16.62 -6.33 6.12
N SER A 282 -17.26 -7.50 6.00
CA SER A 282 -18.24 -7.99 6.99
C SER A 282 -17.64 -8.85 8.12
N GLY A 283 -16.44 -9.41 7.90
CA GLY A 283 -15.67 -10.23 8.85
C GLY A 283 -14.20 -9.82 8.98
N LYS A 284 -13.84 -8.59 8.58
CA LYS A 284 -12.57 -7.95 8.97
C LYS A 284 -12.71 -6.43 9.01
N GLN A 285 -12.40 -5.83 10.16
CA GLN A 285 -12.37 -4.38 10.35
C GLN A 285 -11.15 -4.06 11.20
N LEU A 286 -10.21 -3.27 10.67
CA LEU A 286 -8.95 -2.97 11.37
C LEU A 286 -8.92 -1.56 12.01
N TRP A 287 -9.84 -0.67 11.67
CA TRP A 287 -9.93 0.67 12.28
C TRP A 287 -11.24 0.81 13.03
N ASP A 288 -11.27 1.62 14.10
CA ASP A 288 -12.55 2.04 14.68
C ASP A 288 -13.44 2.68 13.59
N GLU A 289 -14.73 2.39 13.65
CA GLU A 289 -15.71 2.82 12.65
C GLU A 289 -15.69 4.35 12.51
N THR A 290 -15.57 5.11 13.60
CA THR A 290 -15.53 6.57 13.53
C THR A 290 -14.25 7.09 12.87
N CYS A 291 -13.12 6.40 13.05
CA CYS A 291 -11.86 6.73 12.40
C CYS A 291 -11.95 6.47 10.89
N TRP A 292 -12.53 5.34 10.47
CA TRP A 292 -12.79 5.02 9.06
C TRP A 292 -13.75 6.04 8.40
N GLN A 293 -14.83 6.40 9.11
CA GLN A 293 -15.80 7.43 8.70
C GLN A 293 -15.13 8.79 8.48
N LYS A 294 -14.33 9.25 9.45
CA LYS A 294 -13.63 10.54 9.41
C LYS A 294 -12.56 10.58 8.32
N TYR A 295 -11.80 9.49 8.13
CA TYR A 295 -10.82 9.34 7.04
C TYR A 295 -11.47 9.42 5.66
N THR A 296 -12.52 8.63 5.44
CA THR A 296 -13.23 8.57 4.14
C THR A 296 -13.87 9.92 3.79
N LEU A 297 -14.39 10.64 4.79
CA LEU A 297 -14.85 12.02 4.61
C LEU A 297 -13.68 12.98 4.31
N TRP A 298 -12.57 12.92 5.04
CA TRP A 298 -11.41 13.80 4.81
C TRP A 298 -10.85 13.62 3.39
N LEU A 299 -10.69 12.38 2.93
CA LEU A 299 -10.30 12.10 1.55
C LEU A 299 -11.33 12.58 0.53
N GLN A 300 -12.64 12.50 0.82
CA GLN A 300 -13.66 13.11 -0.05
C GLN A 300 -13.46 14.63 -0.16
N GLN A 301 -13.17 15.31 0.95
CA GLN A 301 -12.94 16.76 0.94
C GLN A 301 -11.60 17.15 0.31
N TYR A 302 -10.53 16.38 0.49
CA TYR A 302 -9.18 16.65 -0.05
C TYR A 302 -8.83 15.88 -1.33
N ARG A 303 -9.85 15.43 -2.09
CA ARG A 303 -9.71 14.74 -3.39
C ARG A 303 -9.02 15.56 -4.50
N ASP A 304 -8.71 16.83 -4.26
CA ASP A 304 -7.92 17.75 -5.09
C ASP A 304 -6.42 17.81 -4.69
N VAL A 305 -6.09 17.30 -3.50
CA VAL A 305 -4.73 17.28 -2.92
C VAL A 305 -4.16 15.87 -2.91
N VAL A 306 -4.94 14.87 -2.47
CA VAL A 306 -4.43 13.51 -2.25
C VAL A 306 -4.28 12.74 -3.57
N VAL A 307 -3.14 12.09 -3.74
CA VAL A 307 -2.71 11.32 -4.91
C VAL A 307 -2.99 9.82 -4.76
N GLY A 308 -2.92 9.32 -3.53
CA GLY A 308 -3.11 7.92 -3.17
C GLY A 308 -2.76 7.70 -1.70
N SER A 309 -3.04 6.49 -1.22
CA SER A 309 -2.74 6.05 0.15
C SER A 309 -2.00 4.71 0.11
N LEU A 310 -0.95 4.51 0.90
CA LEU A 310 -0.07 3.33 0.87
C LEU A 310 0.09 2.70 2.27
N TYR A 311 -0.04 1.38 2.37
CA TYR A 311 -0.01 0.65 3.66
C TYR A 311 0.64 -0.74 3.53
N GLY A 312 0.93 -1.39 4.67
CA GLY A 312 1.48 -2.75 4.79
C GLY A 312 0.58 -3.64 5.64
N HIS A 313 1.11 -4.25 6.71
CA HIS A 313 0.41 -4.99 7.78
C HIS A 313 -0.25 -6.33 7.39
N MET A 314 -0.88 -6.41 6.22
CA MET A 314 -1.68 -7.57 5.82
C MET A 314 -0.90 -8.63 5.04
N ASN A 315 0.38 -8.39 4.74
CA ASN A 315 1.33 -9.23 4.00
C ASN A 315 0.92 -9.70 2.58
N ILE A 316 -0.32 -9.46 2.15
CA ILE A 316 -0.90 -9.82 0.85
C ILE A 316 -1.07 -8.60 -0.08
N ASP A 317 -0.75 -8.78 -1.38
CA ASP A 317 -0.96 -7.73 -2.39
C ASP A 317 -2.45 -7.50 -2.68
N HIS A 318 -2.96 -6.32 -2.35
CA HIS A 318 -4.27 -5.89 -2.79
C HIS A 318 -4.44 -4.36 -2.74
N PHE A 319 -5.65 -3.90 -3.04
CA PHE A 319 -6.04 -2.50 -2.94
C PHE A 319 -7.46 -2.39 -2.37
N LEU A 320 -7.78 -1.25 -1.76
CA LEU A 320 -9.10 -0.96 -1.20
C LEU A 320 -9.77 0.18 -1.97
N LEU A 321 -11.11 0.13 -2.03
CA LEU A 321 -11.96 1.16 -2.61
C LEU A 321 -12.99 1.62 -1.58
N GLN A 322 -12.64 2.57 -0.71
CA GLN A 322 -13.63 3.15 0.21
C GLN A 322 -14.70 3.89 -0.59
N ASP A 323 -15.95 3.81 -0.14
CA ASP A 323 -17.11 4.35 -0.85
C ASP A 323 -17.80 5.45 -0.02
N THR A 324 -17.80 6.67 -0.56
CA THR A 324 -18.35 7.84 0.15
C THR A 324 -19.87 7.83 0.38
N LYS A 325 -20.61 6.81 -0.10
CA LYS A 325 -22.01 6.61 0.33
C LYS A 325 -22.16 5.79 1.60
N ASP A 326 -21.10 5.13 2.02
CA ASP A 326 -21.06 4.39 3.28
C ASP A 326 -20.57 5.30 4.43
N ILE A 327 -20.38 6.60 4.14
CA ILE A 327 -20.26 7.66 5.14
C ILE A 327 -21.63 7.88 5.79
N ASP A 328 -21.75 7.53 7.07
CA ASP A 328 -22.92 7.83 7.89
C ASP A 328 -22.60 9.01 8.81
N PHE A 329 -23.17 10.17 8.45
CA PHE A 329 -23.01 11.42 9.19
C PHE A 329 -23.53 11.36 10.64
N SER A 330 -24.29 10.34 11.06
CA SER A 330 -24.68 10.19 12.47
C SER A 330 -23.48 9.95 13.40
N TYR A 331 -22.46 9.20 12.96
CA TYR A 331 -21.19 9.06 13.68
C TYR A 331 -20.38 10.36 13.76
N ILE A 332 -20.68 11.33 12.88
CA ILE A 332 -19.96 12.62 12.77
C ILE A 332 -20.72 13.77 13.47
N GLU A 333 -22.06 13.72 13.49
CA GLU A 333 -22.91 14.73 14.15
C GLU A 333 -23.25 14.38 15.62
N SER A 334 -23.24 13.10 16.00
CA SER A 334 -23.37 12.67 17.40
C SER A 334 -22.00 12.28 17.96
N GLY A 335 -21.61 12.89 19.07
CA GLY A 335 -20.35 12.60 19.77
C GLY A 335 -20.43 11.27 20.52
N SER A 336 -20.36 10.17 19.77
CA SER A 336 -20.62 8.78 20.19
C SER A 336 -22.07 8.49 20.60
N GLY A 337 -22.42 7.20 20.64
CA GLY A 337 -23.73 6.73 21.12
C GLY A 337 -24.09 5.30 20.69
N GLN A 338 -23.57 4.81 19.57
CA GLN A 338 -23.76 3.43 19.11
C GLN A 338 -22.41 2.73 18.93
N ARG A 339 -22.04 1.89 19.91
CA ARG A 339 -20.97 0.91 19.73
C ARG A 339 -21.48 -0.24 18.87
N ALA A 340 -20.88 -0.40 17.70
CA ALA A 340 -20.97 -1.61 16.88
C ALA A 340 -19.70 -2.48 17.05
N SER A 341 -19.29 -2.72 18.28
CA SER A 341 -18.04 -3.44 18.59
C SER A 341 -18.23 -4.95 18.44
N ILE A 342 -18.01 -5.47 17.23
CA ILE A 342 -17.52 -6.86 17.07
C ILE A 342 -15.99 -6.75 17.18
N ARG A 343 -15.48 -6.85 18.41
CA ARG A 343 -14.04 -7.08 18.62
C ARG A 343 -13.79 -8.56 18.42
N GLU A 344 -13.17 -8.91 17.31
CA GLU A 344 -12.67 -10.26 17.06
C GLU A 344 -11.38 -10.48 17.86
N THR A 345 -11.00 -11.74 18.02
CA THR A 345 -9.85 -12.15 18.83
C THR A 345 -8.53 -11.63 18.22
N ILE A 346 -7.52 -11.44 19.07
CA ILE A 346 -6.24 -10.83 18.68
C ILE A 346 -5.39 -11.80 17.85
N GLU A 347 -5.68 -13.10 17.96
CA GLU A 347 -4.88 -14.22 17.43
C GLU A 347 -5.20 -14.58 15.96
N ASP A 348 -6.20 -13.93 15.34
CA ASP A 348 -6.76 -14.31 14.02
C ASP A 348 -6.30 -13.39 12.85
N GLU A 349 -5.30 -12.54 13.05
CA GLU A 349 -5.02 -11.38 12.17
C GLU A 349 -4.37 -11.76 10.81
N ILE A 350 -3.30 -12.55 10.84
CA ILE A 350 -2.36 -12.78 9.72
C ILE A 350 -2.43 -14.22 9.16
N SER A 351 -3.25 -15.11 9.73
CA SER A 351 -3.35 -16.49 9.22
C SER A 351 -3.83 -16.53 7.75
N ILE A 352 -3.37 -17.52 6.99
CA ILE A 352 -3.67 -17.58 5.55
C ILE A 352 -5.18 -17.81 5.31
N GLU A 353 -5.88 -18.53 6.19
CA GLU A 353 -7.35 -18.70 6.12
C GLU A 353 -8.07 -17.36 6.34
N SER A 354 -7.65 -16.59 7.35
CA SER A 354 -8.13 -15.23 7.63
C SER A 354 -7.86 -14.25 6.46
N SER A 355 -6.87 -14.55 5.62
CA SER A 355 -6.58 -13.81 4.38
C SER A 355 -7.44 -14.27 3.20
N LYS A 356 -7.70 -15.59 3.05
CA LYS A 356 -8.61 -16.14 2.01
C LYS A 356 -10.03 -15.58 2.17
N ASP A 357 -10.64 -15.75 3.34
CA ASP A 357 -12.02 -15.31 3.61
C ASP A 357 -12.17 -13.80 3.39
N TYR A 358 -11.19 -13.01 3.85
CA TYR A 358 -11.14 -11.57 3.63
C TYR A 358 -11.15 -11.18 2.14
N LEU A 359 -10.31 -11.81 1.31
CA LEU A 359 -10.28 -11.52 -0.14
C LEU A 359 -11.58 -11.96 -0.83
N ILE A 360 -12.23 -13.04 -0.36
CA ILE A 360 -13.54 -13.49 -0.86
C ILE A 360 -14.63 -12.46 -0.52
N GLU A 361 -14.65 -11.91 0.69
CA GLU A 361 -15.57 -10.82 1.06
C GLU A 361 -15.32 -9.55 0.21
N LEU A 362 -14.05 -9.14 0.05
CA LEU A 362 -13.65 -7.99 -0.76
C LEU A 362 -14.10 -8.14 -2.22
N ARG A 363 -13.94 -9.33 -2.80
CA ARG A 363 -14.47 -9.69 -4.13
C ARG A 363 -15.99 -9.61 -4.17
N ASP A 364 -16.67 -10.02 -3.10
CA ASP A 364 -18.13 -9.98 -3.04
C ASP A 364 -18.67 -8.54 -2.91
N ASP A 365 -17.96 -7.63 -2.24
CA ASP A 365 -18.21 -6.18 -2.31
C ASP A 365 -17.89 -5.59 -3.69
N TRP A 366 -16.80 -6.02 -4.33
CA TRP A 366 -16.49 -5.61 -5.70
C TRP A 366 -17.54 -6.05 -6.73
N SER A 367 -18.22 -7.18 -6.50
CA SER A 367 -19.34 -7.63 -7.33
C SER A 367 -20.53 -6.65 -7.34
N LYS A 368 -20.65 -5.81 -6.30
CA LYS A 368 -21.74 -4.84 -6.10
C LYS A 368 -21.44 -3.48 -6.75
N LEU A 369 -20.23 -3.28 -7.29
CA LEU A 369 -19.77 -2.01 -7.86
C LEU A 369 -20.51 -1.62 -9.15
N PRO A 370 -20.65 -0.31 -9.45
CA PRO A 370 -21.27 0.16 -10.67
C PRO A 370 -20.30 0.12 -11.87
N ASP A 371 -20.71 -0.55 -12.95
CA ASP A 371 -20.01 -0.55 -14.26
C ASP A 371 -19.49 0.85 -14.68
N PRO A 372 -18.16 1.05 -14.75
CA PRO A 372 -17.55 2.33 -15.10
C PRO A 372 -17.51 2.64 -16.60
N VAL A 373 -17.83 1.65 -17.47
CA VAL A 373 -17.96 1.84 -18.92
C VAL A 373 -19.23 2.64 -19.24
N GLN A 374 -20.32 2.42 -18.51
CA GLN A 374 -21.57 3.21 -18.59
C GLN A 374 -21.42 4.70 -18.22
N GLY A 375 -20.21 5.16 -17.85
CA GLY A 375 -19.85 6.56 -17.75
C GLY A 375 -19.33 7.22 -19.05
N ARG A 376 -18.93 6.45 -20.07
CA ARG A 376 -18.21 6.97 -21.28
C ARG A 376 -19.08 7.69 -22.31
N ASP A 377 -20.39 7.42 -22.37
CA ASP A 377 -21.39 7.85 -23.39
C ASP A 377 -21.47 9.37 -23.72
N LEU A 378 -20.66 10.24 -23.11
CA LEU A 378 -20.79 11.70 -23.20
C LEU A 378 -19.51 12.48 -23.57
N GLU A 379 -18.31 11.89 -23.49
CA GLU A 379 -17.05 12.64 -23.75
C GLU A 379 -16.57 12.52 -25.20
N GLU A 380 -16.59 11.33 -25.80
CA GLU A 380 -16.18 11.13 -27.21
C GLU A 380 -17.15 11.75 -28.23
N SER A 381 -18.34 12.16 -27.76
CA SER A 381 -19.43 12.75 -28.55
C SER A 381 -19.19 14.23 -28.93
N GLU A 382 -18.50 15.01 -28.08
CA GLU A 382 -18.42 16.47 -28.28
C GLU A 382 -17.50 16.89 -29.43
N GLY A 383 -16.56 16.02 -29.83
CA GLY A 383 -15.56 16.30 -30.87
C GLY A 383 -16.07 16.26 -32.33
N LYS A 384 -17.25 15.68 -32.62
CA LYS A 384 -17.68 15.39 -34.02
C LYS A 384 -18.98 16.11 -34.43
N LYS A 385 -18.97 17.46 -34.42
CA LYS A 385 -20.05 18.31 -34.98
C LYS A 385 -20.15 18.27 -36.53
N LYS A 386 -20.45 17.11 -37.13
CA LYS A 386 -20.85 17.03 -38.56
C LYS A 386 -22.34 17.34 -38.72
N LYS A 387 -22.66 18.35 -39.54
CA LYS A 387 -24.03 18.76 -39.85
C LYS A 387 -24.73 17.73 -40.75
N HIS A 388 -25.74 17.02 -40.23
CA HIS A 388 -26.81 16.46 -41.06
C HIS A 388 -28.19 16.85 -40.54
N LYS A 389 -29.10 17.18 -41.47
CA LYS A 389 -30.35 17.89 -41.23
C LYS A 389 -31.54 17.01 -41.66
N GLY A 390 -32.13 16.24 -40.74
CA GLY A 390 -33.24 15.35 -41.11
C GLY A 390 -34.00 14.68 -39.95
N LYS A 391 -35.34 14.71 -40.06
CA LYS A 391 -36.36 13.87 -39.37
C LYS A 391 -36.27 13.74 -37.82
N LYS A 392 -37.15 14.49 -37.14
CA LYS A 392 -37.57 14.19 -35.76
C LYS A 392 -38.12 12.75 -35.65
N LYS A 393 -37.62 11.95 -34.71
CA LYS A 393 -38.36 10.82 -34.10
C LYS A 393 -38.69 11.16 -32.64
N LYS A 394 -39.76 10.57 -32.09
CA LYS A 394 -40.22 10.82 -30.70
C LYS A 394 -39.17 10.32 -29.69
N GLY A 395 -39.03 11.02 -28.57
CA GLY A 395 -37.90 10.86 -27.66
C GLY A 395 -37.96 9.61 -26.77
N LYS A 396 -36.82 8.94 -26.61
CA LYS A 396 -36.46 8.20 -25.39
C LYS A 396 -35.84 9.21 -24.41
N LYS A 397 -36.23 9.18 -23.12
CA LYS A 397 -35.48 9.91 -22.07
C LYS A 397 -34.06 9.33 -22.01
N GLY A 398 -33.03 10.17 -22.17
CA GLY A 398 -31.63 9.73 -22.14
C GLY A 398 -31.20 9.22 -20.76
N LYS A 399 -30.28 8.24 -20.73
CA LYS A 399 -29.64 7.74 -19.49
C LYS A 399 -28.82 8.86 -18.83
N LYS A 400 -29.41 9.65 -17.93
CA LYS A 400 -28.64 10.52 -17.02
C LYS A 400 -28.04 9.78 -15.81
N GLY A 401 -28.36 8.49 -15.63
CA GLY A 401 -28.06 7.73 -14.42
C GLY A 401 -26.64 7.16 -14.27
N GLY A 402 -25.78 7.24 -15.30
CA GLY A 402 -24.41 6.72 -15.23
C GLY A 402 -23.53 7.56 -14.30
N LYS A 403 -23.34 8.84 -14.61
CA LYS A 403 -22.51 9.78 -13.84
C LYS A 403 -22.95 9.92 -12.36
N SER A 404 -24.22 9.67 -12.03
CA SER A 404 -24.73 9.68 -10.64
C SER A 404 -24.41 8.41 -9.82
N LYS A 405 -24.01 7.29 -10.45
CA LYS A 405 -23.59 6.09 -9.71
C LYS A 405 -22.14 6.19 -9.22
N LEU A 406 -21.28 6.87 -9.99
CA LEU A 406 -19.83 6.99 -9.80
C LEU A 406 -19.40 8.24 -9.01
N GLY A 407 -20.34 9.09 -8.58
CA GLY A 407 -20.04 10.39 -7.95
C GLY A 407 -19.71 11.51 -8.94
N GLY A 408 -19.03 11.17 -10.04
CA GLY A 408 -18.76 12.07 -11.16
C GLY A 408 -18.16 11.33 -12.38
N PRO A 409 -17.56 12.05 -13.35
CA PRO A 409 -16.91 11.44 -14.52
C PRO A 409 -15.58 10.72 -14.21
N PHE A 410 -14.96 11.00 -13.07
CA PHE A 410 -13.64 10.48 -12.66
C PHE A 410 -13.72 9.45 -11.51
N ALA A 411 -14.94 8.98 -11.19
CA ALA A 411 -15.23 8.10 -10.07
C ALA A 411 -15.03 8.73 -8.67
N GLU A 412 -15.26 10.04 -8.54
CA GLU A 412 -15.11 10.84 -7.30
C GLU A 412 -15.98 10.41 -6.09
N ARG A 413 -16.80 9.35 -6.24
CA ARG A 413 -17.45 8.64 -5.12
C ARG A 413 -16.47 7.80 -4.31
N TYR A 414 -15.38 7.35 -4.91
CA TYR A 414 -14.49 6.36 -4.32
C TYR A 414 -13.15 6.97 -3.91
N GLN A 415 -12.51 6.37 -2.92
CA GLN A 415 -11.10 6.54 -2.62
C GLN A 415 -10.33 5.31 -3.10
N LEU A 416 -9.00 5.40 -3.13
CA LEU A 416 -8.12 4.30 -3.49
C LEU A 416 -6.97 4.23 -2.49
N THR A 417 -6.70 3.02 -2.03
CA THR A 417 -5.65 2.68 -1.08
C THR A 417 -4.93 1.44 -1.59
N PHE A 418 -3.60 1.44 -1.61
CA PHE A 418 -2.79 0.28 -1.97
C PHE A 418 -2.20 -0.37 -0.73
N ILE A 419 -2.25 -1.69 -0.68
CA ILE A 419 -1.57 -2.51 0.32
C ILE A 419 -0.39 -3.17 -0.40
N SER A 420 0.80 -3.12 0.19
CA SER A 420 1.97 -3.84 -0.33
C SER A 420 2.05 -5.23 0.30
N PRO A 421 2.47 -6.26 -0.46
CA PRO A 421 3.08 -7.44 0.15
C PRO A 421 4.42 -7.05 0.80
N SER A 422 4.93 -7.95 1.62
CA SER A 422 5.92 -7.67 2.66
C SER A 422 7.27 -8.34 2.46
N VAL A 423 8.29 -7.94 3.21
CA VAL A 423 9.61 -8.60 3.20
C VAL A 423 9.65 -9.83 4.13
N VAL A 424 8.84 -9.87 5.18
CA VAL A 424 8.67 -11.06 6.03
C VAL A 424 8.18 -12.28 5.23
N PRO A 425 8.77 -13.49 5.41
CA PRO A 425 8.57 -14.62 4.50
C PRO A 425 7.26 -15.41 4.69
N ASN A 426 6.17 -14.81 5.21
CA ASN A 426 4.82 -15.42 5.15
C ASN A 426 4.38 -15.72 3.70
N TYR A 427 4.94 -14.97 2.73
CA TYR A 427 4.93 -15.26 1.29
C TYR A 427 6.36 -15.11 0.75
N PHE A 428 6.57 -14.94 -0.57
CA PHE A 428 7.90 -14.55 -1.04
C PHE A 428 8.20 -13.08 -0.66
N PRO A 429 9.36 -12.78 -0.06
CA PRO A 429 9.76 -11.41 0.30
C PRO A 429 9.64 -10.47 -0.89
N SER A 430 8.97 -9.34 -0.69
CA SER A 430 8.50 -8.47 -1.76
C SER A 430 8.82 -7.00 -1.55
N LEU A 431 8.91 -6.26 -2.65
CA LEU A 431 8.97 -4.79 -2.66
C LEU A 431 8.35 -4.22 -3.93
N ARG A 432 7.90 -2.96 -3.89
CA ARG A 432 7.14 -2.34 -4.97
C ARG A 432 7.75 -1.02 -5.41
N VAL A 433 7.99 -0.87 -6.71
CA VAL A 433 8.44 0.40 -7.31
C VAL A 433 7.29 1.02 -8.08
N PHE A 434 6.74 2.11 -7.56
CA PHE A 434 5.71 2.89 -8.24
C PHE A 434 6.34 3.86 -9.23
N GLU A 435 5.65 4.12 -10.34
CA GLU A 435 5.95 5.25 -11.22
C GLU A 435 4.82 6.29 -11.23
N TYR A 436 5.20 7.56 -11.34
CA TYR A 436 4.28 8.70 -11.39
C TYR A 436 4.63 9.68 -12.52
N ASN A 437 3.68 10.54 -12.87
CA ASN A 437 3.81 11.45 -14.00
C ASN A 437 4.61 12.71 -13.63
N ILE A 438 5.82 12.87 -14.19
CA ILE A 438 6.68 14.06 -14.00
C ILE A 438 6.54 15.12 -15.10
N THR A 439 5.52 15.06 -15.96
CA THR A 439 5.34 16.03 -17.05
C THR A 439 5.32 17.48 -16.53
N GLY A 440 6.27 18.31 -16.97
CA GLY A 440 6.42 19.70 -16.52
C GLY A 440 7.06 19.86 -15.14
N LEU A 441 7.72 18.81 -14.62
CA LEU A 441 8.50 18.80 -13.37
C LEU A 441 9.96 18.36 -13.61
N GLU A 442 10.37 18.07 -14.84
CA GLU A 442 11.64 17.40 -15.20
C GLU A 442 12.90 18.20 -14.79
N ASP A 443 12.78 19.52 -14.73
CA ASP A 443 13.83 20.47 -14.28
C ASP A 443 13.59 20.99 -12.84
N THR A 444 12.73 20.33 -12.05
CA THR A 444 12.51 20.70 -10.64
C THR A 444 13.74 20.29 -9.80
N PRO A 445 14.27 21.14 -8.91
CA PRO A 445 15.32 20.76 -7.97
C PRO A 445 14.89 19.56 -7.13
N THR A 446 15.81 18.61 -6.92
CA THR A 446 15.50 17.45 -6.06
C THR A 446 15.49 17.86 -4.58
N TRP A 447 14.97 16.96 -3.74
CA TRP A 447 15.07 17.10 -2.29
C TRP A 447 16.51 17.34 -1.83
N VAL A 448 17.47 16.56 -2.34
CA VAL A 448 18.89 16.68 -1.95
C VAL A 448 19.55 17.97 -2.45
N ASP A 449 19.21 18.48 -3.65
CA ASP A 449 19.67 19.81 -4.10
C ASP A 449 19.20 20.90 -3.12
N THR A 450 17.94 20.80 -2.67
CA THR A 450 17.29 21.78 -1.79
C THR A 450 17.89 21.75 -0.38
N MET A 451 18.00 20.57 0.24
CA MET A 451 18.59 20.42 1.58
C MET A 451 20.06 20.86 1.61
N ARG A 452 20.85 20.53 0.58
CA ARG A 452 22.24 20.99 0.47
C ARG A 452 22.34 22.51 0.30
N THR A 453 21.41 23.12 -0.43
CA THR A 453 21.35 24.58 -0.59
C THR A 453 21.01 25.28 0.73
N LEU A 454 20.03 24.77 1.48
CA LEU A 454 19.65 25.31 2.80
C LEU A 454 20.80 25.21 3.81
N ASN A 455 21.44 24.03 3.90
CA ASN A 455 22.58 23.81 4.79
C ASN A 455 23.78 24.70 4.42
N ALA A 456 24.08 24.87 3.13
CA ALA A 456 25.15 25.75 2.66
C ALA A 456 24.88 27.24 2.90
N GLN A 457 23.62 27.65 3.05
CA GLN A 457 23.23 29.03 3.37
C GLN A 457 23.19 29.32 4.89
N GLY A 458 23.50 28.33 5.73
CA GLY A 458 23.51 28.45 7.19
C GLY A 458 22.17 28.14 7.86
N GLY A 459 21.24 27.52 7.14
CA GLY A 459 19.86 27.26 7.59
C GLY A 459 18.98 28.52 7.57
N PRO A 460 17.65 28.35 7.64
CA PRO A 460 16.75 29.48 7.87
C PRO A 460 16.96 30.06 9.27
N SER A 461 17.13 31.39 9.37
CA SER A 461 16.95 32.07 10.66
C SER A 461 15.53 31.80 11.17
N SER A 462 15.36 31.59 12.47
CA SER A 462 14.12 31.11 13.12
C SER A 462 12.88 32.01 12.99
N ASP A 463 12.97 33.11 12.24
CA ASP A 463 12.04 34.23 12.25
C ASP A 463 11.00 34.19 11.10
N SER A 464 10.94 33.09 10.35
CA SER A 464 10.01 32.88 9.24
C SER A 464 8.59 32.48 9.69
N GLU A 465 7.91 33.39 10.43
CA GLU A 465 6.49 33.33 10.81
C GLU A 465 5.95 31.94 11.22
N TRP A 466 6.43 31.40 12.34
CA TRP A 466 5.79 30.25 13.00
C TRP A 466 4.33 30.57 13.36
N ARG A 467 3.42 30.10 12.51
CA ARG A 467 1.97 30.18 12.70
C ARG A 467 1.33 28.80 12.78
N GLU A 468 2.09 27.81 13.26
CA GLU A 468 1.50 26.60 13.82
C GLU A 468 0.54 27.01 14.95
N LEU A 469 -0.67 26.47 14.91
CA LEU A 469 -1.66 26.74 15.93
C LEU A 469 -1.24 26.00 17.19
N GLU A 470 -0.95 26.74 18.27
CA GLU A 470 -1.09 26.20 19.63
C GLU A 470 -2.45 25.49 19.70
N LEU A 471 -2.45 24.16 19.79
CA LEU A 471 -3.65 23.35 19.95
C LEU A 471 -4.30 23.76 21.25
N ARG A 472 -5.28 24.67 21.15
CA ARG A 472 -5.81 25.43 22.29
C ARG A 472 -6.26 24.47 23.38
N ASP A 473 -5.55 24.54 24.50
CA ASP A 473 -5.75 23.70 25.66
C ASP A 473 -7.17 23.89 26.25
N GLU A 474 -8.11 23.07 25.78
CA GLU A 474 -9.53 23.18 26.14
C GLU A 474 -9.77 22.92 27.63
N GLN A 475 -8.83 22.28 28.33
CA GLN A 475 -8.88 22.07 29.79
C GLN A 475 -8.95 23.41 30.54
N ASN A 476 -8.28 24.46 30.03
CA ASN A 476 -8.34 25.79 30.63
C ASN A 476 -9.72 26.46 30.41
N LEU A 477 -10.40 26.21 29.29
CA LEU A 477 -11.75 26.74 29.03
C LEU A 477 -12.82 26.08 29.92
N GLU A 478 -12.66 24.80 30.25
CA GLU A 478 -13.46 24.09 31.25
C GLU A 478 -13.33 24.73 32.65
N ILE A 479 -12.10 25.03 33.10
CA ILE A 479 -11.82 25.59 34.42
C ILE A 479 -12.36 27.02 34.57
N GLU A 480 -12.24 27.84 33.53
CA GLU A 480 -12.86 29.17 33.42
C GLU A 480 -14.40 29.10 33.54
N LYS A 481 -15.05 28.22 32.78
CA LYS A 481 -16.52 28.02 32.81
C LYS A 481 -16.99 27.54 34.19
N LYS A 482 -16.27 26.59 34.81
CA LYS A 482 -16.58 26.06 36.15
C LYS A 482 -16.41 27.13 37.25
N LYS A 483 -15.43 28.04 37.14
CA LYS A 483 -15.27 29.18 38.08
C LYS A 483 -16.39 30.23 37.96
N LYS A 484 -16.94 30.48 36.76
CA LYS A 484 -17.99 31.49 36.52
C LYS A 484 -19.42 31.05 36.86
N LYS A 485 -19.68 29.76 37.12
CA LYS A 485 -21.05 29.23 37.37
C LYS A 485 -21.55 29.16 38.82
N LYS A 486 -20.81 29.68 39.82
CA LYS A 486 -21.34 29.85 41.21
C LYS A 486 -22.12 31.17 41.37
N GLY A 487 -23.36 31.27 40.85
CA GLY A 487 -24.07 32.54 41.01
C GLY A 487 -25.48 32.78 40.44
N LYS A 488 -26.29 31.76 40.10
CA LYS A 488 -27.79 31.81 40.05
C LYS A 488 -28.34 30.50 39.49
N GLY A 489 -29.41 29.99 40.08
CA GLY A 489 -30.17 28.87 39.53
C GLY A 489 -31.31 29.36 38.63
N LYS A 490 -31.56 28.59 37.56
CA LYS A 490 -32.81 28.50 36.81
C LYS A 490 -32.77 27.23 35.96
N ASP A 491 -33.93 26.61 35.80
CA ASP A 491 -34.13 25.46 34.93
C ASP A 491 -34.26 25.95 33.47
N ASP A 492 -33.50 25.34 32.56
CA ASP A 492 -33.57 25.50 31.10
C ASP A 492 -33.19 24.14 30.46
N ASP A 493 -33.80 23.78 29.33
CA ASP A 493 -33.79 22.41 28.76
C ASP A 493 -32.40 21.79 28.52
N GLU A 494 -32.24 20.54 28.97
CA GLU A 494 -31.02 19.75 28.76
C GLU A 494 -31.03 19.09 27.36
N ASN A 495 -30.66 19.87 26.35
CA ASN A 495 -30.48 19.39 24.96
C ASN A 495 -29.09 19.75 24.44
N SER A 496 -28.07 19.32 25.19
CA SER A 496 -26.65 19.56 24.95
C SER A 496 -26.13 18.72 23.79
N LYS A 497 -26.31 19.21 22.55
CA LYS A 497 -25.51 18.74 21.41
C LYS A 497 -24.03 18.98 21.72
N GLY A 498 -23.22 17.93 21.56
CA GLY A 498 -21.78 17.95 21.84
C GLY A 498 -20.99 18.90 20.94
N PRO A 499 -19.67 19.05 21.19
CA PRO A 499 -18.80 19.81 20.31
C PRO A 499 -18.86 19.24 18.89
N LYS A 500 -19.13 20.11 17.90
CA LYS A 500 -19.17 19.70 16.49
C LYS A 500 -17.76 19.51 15.95
N VAL A 501 -17.52 18.40 15.27
CA VAL A 501 -16.27 18.19 14.54
C VAL A 501 -16.14 19.21 13.40
N PRO A 502 -14.97 19.88 13.25
CA PRO A 502 -14.73 20.80 12.14
C PRO A 502 -14.54 20.02 10.84
N ILE A 503 -15.61 19.86 10.05
CA ILE A 503 -15.53 19.24 8.72
C ILE A 503 -14.79 20.21 7.77
N PRO A 504 -13.75 19.77 7.04
CA PRO A 504 -13.06 20.61 6.06
C PRO A 504 -13.93 20.94 4.85
N GLU A 505 -13.71 22.13 4.27
CA GLU A 505 -14.44 22.56 3.08
C GLU A 505 -14.04 21.74 1.84
N PRO A 506 -15.01 21.39 0.96
CA PRO A 506 -14.75 20.74 -0.32
C PRO A 506 -13.91 21.61 -1.26
N PRO A 507 -13.31 21.02 -2.32
CA PRO A 507 -12.68 21.77 -3.39
C PRO A 507 -13.73 22.66 -4.07
N ALA A 508 -13.33 23.89 -4.43
CA ALA A 508 -14.24 24.90 -4.96
C ALA A 508 -15.07 24.36 -6.15
N LYS A 509 -16.37 24.67 -6.17
CA LYS A 509 -17.33 24.06 -7.10
C LYS A 509 -16.97 24.30 -8.57
N GLY A 510 -16.56 23.24 -9.25
CA GLY A 510 -16.11 23.26 -10.65
C GLY A 510 -14.62 23.02 -10.85
N THR A 511 -13.84 22.97 -9.76
CA THR A 511 -12.45 22.48 -9.78
C THR A 511 -12.43 21.00 -10.17
N PRO A 512 -11.54 20.56 -11.09
CA PRO A 512 -11.34 19.14 -11.35
C PRO A 512 -10.75 18.43 -10.10
N PRO A 513 -10.91 17.10 -9.97
CA PRO A 513 -10.25 16.36 -8.91
C PRO A 513 -8.75 16.21 -9.18
N GLY A 514 -8.02 15.79 -8.15
CA GLY A 514 -6.57 15.69 -8.11
C GLY A 514 -6.00 14.47 -8.87
N PRO A 515 -4.69 14.25 -8.76
CA PRO A 515 -3.96 13.29 -9.59
C PRO A 515 -4.40 11.83 -9.42
N ALA A 516 -5.02 11.48 -8.29
CA ALA A 516 -5.66 10.17 -8.05
C ALA A 516 -6.82 9.87 -9.03
N TYR A 517 -7.51 10.91 -9.52
CA TYR A 517 -8.77 10.78 -10.26
C TYR A 517 -8.64 11.16 -11.74
N PHE A 518 -7.78 12.12 -12.05
CA PHE A 518 -7.61 12.67 -13.39
C PHE A 518 -6.12 12.73 -13.78
N PRO A 519 -5.71 12.12 -14.90
CA PRO A 519 -4.31 12.13 -15.36
C PRO A 519 -3.74 13.54 -15.54
N GLN A 520 -2.79 13.88 -14.66
CA GLN A 520 -2.07 15.15 -14.61
C GLN A 520 -0.68 14.90 -13.99
N PRO A 521 0.19 15.91 -13.79
CA PRO A 521 1.43 15.72 -13.05
C PRO A 521 1.16 15.15 -11.65
N LEU A 522 2.07 14.31 -11.17
CA LEU A 522 1.96 13.51 -9.95
C LEU A 522 0.85 12.42 -9.95
N THR A 523 0.17 12.13 -11.07
CA THR A 523 -0.68 10.93 -11.18
C THR A 523 0.19 9.67 -11.18
N LEU A 524 -0.18 8.67 -10.37
CA LEU A 524 0.43 7.34 -10.40
C LEU A 524 0.09 6.64 -11.74
N LYS A 525 1.13 6.23 -12.47
CA LYS A 525 1.00 5.57 -13.79
C LYS A 525 0.83 4.05 -13.66
N GLY A 526 1.51 3.47 -12.69
CA GLY A 526 1.66 2.03 -12.51
C GLY A 526 2.69 1.73 -11.43
N PHE A 527 2.90 0.45 -11.16
CA PHE A 527 4.04 -0.07 -10.42
C PHE A 527 4.56 -1.36 -11.07
N THR A 528 5.81 -1.69 -10.73
CA THR A 528 6.42 -3.02 -10.89
C THR A 528 6.57 -3.64 -9.50
N GLN A 529 6.10 -4.88 -9.36
CA GLN A 529 6.26 -5.68 -8.14
C GLN A 529 7.48 -6.58 -8.31
N TYR A 530 8.32 -6.59 -7.28
CA TYR A 530 9.48 -7.45 -7.20
C TYR A 530 9.31 -8.45 -6.05
N TYR A 531 9.77 -9.68 -6.27
CA TYR A 531 9.74 -10.76 -5.28
C TYR A 531 11.10 -11.49 -5.24
N ALA A 532 11.43 -12.12 -4.11
CA ALA A 532 12.59 -12.99 -3.98
C ALA A 532 12.12 -14.43 -3.81
N ASN A 533 12.32 -15.27 -4.82
CA ASN A 533 11.95 -16.69 -4.80
C ASN A 533 12.85 -17.48 -3.83
N LEU A 534 12.50 -17.49 -2.55
CA LEU A 534 13.32 -18.14 -1.52
C LEU A 534 13.50 -19.64 -1.74
N THR A 535 12.52 -20.34 -2.33
CA THR A 535 12.65 -21.78 -2.62
C THR A 535 13.79 -22.04 -3.59
N TYR A 536 13.92 -21.20 -4.62
CA TYR A 536 15.06 -21.21 -5.53
C TYR A 536 16.37 -20.73 -4.87
N ILE A 537 16.33 -19.59 -4.16
CA ILE A 537 17.52 -18.90 -3.64
C ILE A 537 18.12 -19.65 -2.44
N ASN A 538 17.32 -20.18 -1.51
CA ASN A 538 17.79 -21.01 -0.39
C ASN A 538 18.46 -22.29 -0.89
N ASN A 539 17.93 -22.90 -1.96
CA ASN A 539 18.52 -24.06 -2.65
C ASN A 539 18.73 -25.32 -1.75
N ASP A 540 18.10 -25.32 -0.57
CA ASP A 540 18.29 -26.35 0.47
C ASP A 540 17.11 -27.34 0.56
N ILE A 541 16.07 -27.26 -0.27
CA ILE A 541 14.93 -28.21 -0.26
C ILE A 541 15.04 -29.21 -1.42
N THR A 542 14.52 -30.42 -1.23
CA THR A 542 14.43 -31.47 -2.27
C THR A 542 13.05 -31.54 -2.89
N THR A 543 13.00 -31.63 -4.21
CA THR A 543 11.83 -31.96 -5.04
C THR A 543 11.35 -33.39 -4.84
N ASP A 544 12.26 -34.31 -4.50
CA ASP A 544 12.11 -35.75 -4.72
C ASP A 544 11.30 -36.48 -3.61
N SER A 545 10.30 -35.80 -3.06
CA SER A 545 9.35 -36.38 -2.11
C SER A 545 7.93 -35.95 -2.49
N ASP A 546 7.23 -36.91 -3.10
CA ASP A 546 5.77 -37.07 -3.21
C ASP A 546 4.99 -36.01 -2.41
N ASP A 547 4.27 -35.11 -3.09
CA ASP A 547 3.40 -34.11 -2.46
C ASP A 547 2.08 -34.79 -2.00
N GLY A 548 2.25 -35.84 -1.21
CA GLY A 548 1.19 -36.72 -0.72
C GLY A 548 0.42 -36.05 0.41
N ASP A 549 -0.82 -35.68 0.08
CA ASP A 549 -1.85 -35.06 0.94
C ASP A 549 -1.33 -33.96 1.87
N ASP A 550 -1.59 -32.69 1.50
CA ASP A 550 -1.52 -31.53 2.40
C ASP A 550 -2.50 -31.71 3.58
N GLU A 551 -2.13 -32.53 4.58
CA GLU A 551 -2.69 -32.44 5.92
C GLU A 551 -2.32 -31.06 6.46
N ASP A 552 -3.28 -30.14 6.33
CA ASP A 552 -3.21 -28.75 6.78
C ASP A 552 -3.05 -28.74 8.32
N VAL A 553 -1.79 -28.79 8.79
CA VAL A 553 -1.43 -28.72 10.22
C VAL A 553 -1.54 -27.29 10.74
N SER A 554 -2.61 -26.60 10.37
CA SER A 554 -3.05 -25.36 11.00
C SER A 554 -3.69 -25.68 12.36
N SER A 555 -2.88 -25.52 13.40
CA SER A 555 -3.39 -24.82 14.59
C SER A 555 -4.01 -23.50 14.10
N TRP A 556 -5.22 -23.15 14.54
CA TRP A 556 -6.03 -22.11 13.85
C TRP A 556 -5.38 -20.71 13.75
N SER A 557 -4.29 -20.45 14.48
CA SER A 557 -3.51 -19.21 14.42
C SER A 557 -2.16 -19.36 13.68
N TRP A 558 -1.44 -20.49 13.81
CA TRP A 558 -0.06 -20.66 13.31
C TRP A 558 0.06 -21.57 12.09
N ASN A 559 0.89 -21.15 11.14
CA ASN A 559 1.21 -21.87 9.92
C ASN A 559 2.73 -22.13 9.80
N ALA A 560 3.11 -23.41 9.82
CA ALA A 560 4.50 -23.87 9.72
C ALA A 560 5.07 -23.87 8.27
N GLY A 561 4.25 -23.52 7.28
CA GLY A 561 4.62 -23.39 5.87
C GLY A 561 4.78 -24.71 5.11
N LYS A 562 4.77 -24.63 3.77
CA LYS A 562 4.72 -25.75 2.82
C LYS A 562 5.88 -26.75 2.88
N HIS A 563 6.89 -26.47 3.70
CA HIS A 563 8.11 -27.25 3.78
C HIS A 563 8.39 -27.77 5.20
N TRP A 564 7.46 -27.59 6.16
CA TRP A 564 7.62 -27.95 7.58
C TRP A 564 8.12 -29.39 7.82
N ASN A 565 7.66 -30.34 7.00
CA ASN A 565 8.02 -31.76 7.07
C ASN A 565 9.27 -32.14 6.24
N LYS A 566 9.68 -31.28 5.30
CA LYS A 566 10.84 -31.51 4.40
C LYS A 566 12.15 -31.19 5.14
N LYS A 567 13.27 -31.78 4.68
CA LYS A 567 14.58 -31.68 5.38
C LYS A 567 15.64 -31.02 4.50
N PRO A 568 16.58 -30.25 5.07
CA PRO A 568 17.67 -29.64 4.31
C PRO A 568 18.51 -30.65 3.51
N LYS A 569 18.56 -30.46 2.20
CA LYS A 569 19.38 -31.13 1.18
C LYS A 569 20.87 -31.08 1.50
N HIS A 570 21.30 -30.10 2.30
CA HIS A 570 22.69 -29.84 2.61
C HIS A 570 22.89 -29.62 4.12
N ALA A 571 23.79 -30.39 4.74
CA ALA A 571 24.16 -30.27 6.15
C ALA A 571 24.94 -28.98 6.53
N LYS A 572 25.11 -28.07 5.56
CA LYS A 572 25.45 -26.66 5.71
C LYS A 572 24.75 -25.92 4.58
N PRO A 573 24.14 -24.74 4.82
CA PRO A 573 23.39 -24.04 3.78
C PRO A 573 24.23 -23.75 2.54
N LYS A 574 23.63 -23.88 1.36
CA LYS A 574 24.24 -23.43 0.10
C LYS A 574 23.27 -22.56 -0.72
N PRO A 575 22.93 -21.37 -0.21
CA PRO A 575 22.12 -20.44 -0.96
C PRO A 575 22.82 -20.00 -2.26
N ARG A 576 22.00 -19.59 -3.23
CA ARG A 576 22.41 -18.91 -4.47
C ARG A 576 22.71 -17.43 -4.19
N GLU A 577 23.15 -16.72 -5.22
CA GLU A 577 23.20 -15.26 -5.17
C GLU A 577 21.78 -14.71 -4.97
N PHE A 578 21.62 -13.77 -4.04
CA PHE A 578 20.32 -13.19 -3.72
C PHE A 578 19.97 -12.10 -4.73
N ALA A 579 18.83 -12.27 -5.39
CA ALA A 579 18.26 -11.26 -6.28
C ALA A 579 16.74 -11.17 -6.06
N TYR A 580 16.21 -9.96 -6.21
CA TYR A 580 14.80 -9.77 -6.50
C TYR A 580 14.58 -9.90 -8.01
N GLU A 581 13.53 -10.63 -8.38
CA GLU A 581 13.01 -10.76 -9.74
C GLU A 581 11.71 -9.96 -9.87
N VAL A 582 11.27 -9.67 -11.10
CA VAL A 582 9.96 -9.04 -11.32
C VAL A 582 8.88 -10.12 -11.24
N GLU A 583 7.93 -9.99 -10.30
CA GLU A 583 6.76 -10.87 -10.27
C GLU A 583 5.78 -10.48 -11.37
N TYR A 584 5.40 -9.19 -11.39
CA TYR A 584 4.56 -8.61 -12.44
C TYR A 584 4.72 -7.10 -12.52
N THR A 585 4.23 -6.51 -13.61
CA THR A 585 4.15 -5.06 -13.76
C THR A 585 2.81 -4.64 -14.35
N THR A 586 2.25 -3.56 -13.81
CA THR A 586 0.91 -3.07 -14.19
C THR A 586 0.83 -2.45 -15.60
N PHE A 587 1.97 -2.25 -16.28
CA PHE A 587 2.06 -1.52 -17.54
C PHE A 587 1.69 -2.31 -18.79
N ASP A 588 2.03 -3.61 -18.84
CA ASP A 588 1.79 -4.48 -19.99
C ASP A 588 0.99 -5.75 -19.64
N ASP A 589 0.52 -5.87 -18.39
CA ASP A 589 -0.33 -6.95 -17.91
C ASP A 589 -1.56 -7.18 -18.83
N LYS A 590 -1.51 -8.30 -19.55
CA LYS A 590 -2.49 -8.72 -20.55
C LYS A 590 -3.87 -9.03 -19.95
N ILE A 591 -3.98 -9.24 -18.63
CA ILE A 591 -5.22 -9.59 -17.93
C ILE A 591 -5.80 -8.35 -17.24
N TYR A 592 -5.02 -7.61 -16.46
CA TYR A 592 -5.44 -6.37 -15.81
C TYR A 592 -5.73 -5.24 -16.82
N LYS A 593 -4.92 -5.11 -17.88
CA LYS A 593 -5.07 -4.10 -18.95
C LYS A 593 -5.28 -2.68 -18.39
N LEU A 594 -4.49 -2.30 -17.38
CA LEU A 594 -4.47 -0.96 -16.80
C LEU A 594 -3.84 0.05 -17.78
N LYS A 595 -4.06 1.34 -17.52
CA LYS A 595 -3.47 2.46 -18.30
C LYS A 595 -2.83 3.54 -17.42
N ASP A 596 -3.36 3.63 -16.22
CA ASP A 596 -2.97 4.49 -15.12
C ASP A 596 -3.51 3.84 -13.84
N LEU A 597 -3.03 4.27 -12.69
CA LEU A 597 -3.54 3.85 -11.38
C LEU A 597 -4.62 4.82 -10.86
N THR A 598 -5.37 5.49 -11.75
CA THR A 598 -6.46 6.36 -11.28
C THR A 598 -7.58 5.54 -10.64
N VAL A 599 -8.31 6.16 -9.72
CA VAL A 599 -9.49 5.57 -9.05
C VAL A 599 -10.46 4.97 -10.06
N ARG A 600 -10.65 5.59 -11.24
CA ARG A 600 -11.54 5.07 -12.30
C ARG A 600 -10.97 3.82 -13.01
N SER A 601 -9.66 3.71 -13.17
CA SER A 601 -9.01 2.52 -13.72
C SER A 601 -9.03 1.36 -12.74
N MET A 602 -8.68 1.60 -11.47
CA MET A 602 -8.73 0.57 -10.41
C MET A 602 -10.17 0.12 -10.12
N LEU A 603 -11.16 1.03 -10.14
CA LEU A 603 -12.58 0.67 -10.07
C LEU A 603 -13.03 -0.25 -11.23
N ARG A 604 -12.45 -0.09 -12.43
CA ARG A 604 -12.71 -1.00 -13.57
C ARG A 604 -12.06 -2.36 -13.35
N LEU A 605 -10.89 -2.43 -12.72
CA LEU A 605 -10.25 -3.70 -12.36
C LEU A 605 -11.04 -4.43 -11.27
N ALA A 606 -11.33 -3.78 -10.13
CA ALA A 606 -12.16 -4.33 -9.06
C ALA A 606 -13.51 -4.85 -9.57
N HIS A 607 -14.24 -4.06 -10.35
CA HIS A 607 -15.51 -4.49 -10.96
C HIS A 607 -15.34 -5.77 -11.79
N ARG A 608 -14.24 -5.93 -12.56
CA ARG A 608 -13.96 -7.14 -13.36
C ARG A 608 -13.63 -8.35 -12.48
N ILE A 609 -12.86 -8.16 -11.41
CA ILE A 609 -12.51 -9.22 -10.44
C ILE A 609 -13.79 -9.73 -9.73
N GLY A 610 -14.69 -8.82 -9.36
CA GLY A 610 -15.99 -9.12 -8.76
C GLY A 610 -17.05 -9.72 -9.70
N GLN A 611 -16.82 -9.78 -11.02
CA GLN A 611 -17.76 -10.44 -11.95
C GLN A 611 -17.52 -11.96 -12.00
N THR A 612 -18.61 -12.71 -12.14
CA THR A 612 -18.61 -14.16 -12.42
C THR A 612 -18.77 -14.45 -13.91
N SER A 613 -18.39 -15.64 -14.37
CA SER A 613 -18.60 -16.04 -15.77
C SER A 613 -20.08 -16.42 -16.07
N SER A 614 -20.95 -15.41 -16.20
CA SER A 614 -22.30 -15.53 -16.78
C SER A 614 -22.41 -14.75 -18.10
N ASP A 615 -23.45 -15.02 -18.90
CA ASP A 615 -23.59 -14.51 -20.28
C ASP A 615 -23.51 -12.99 -20.44
N ASP A 616 -23.69 -12.20 -19.38
CA ASP A 616 -23.45 -10.75 -19.37
C ASP A 616 -22.02 -10.36 -19.80
N ALA A 617 -21.04 -11.27 -19.67
CA ALA A 617 -19.69 -11.09 -20.20
C ALA A 617 -19.67 -10.78 -21.71
N LYS A 618 -20.61 -11.33 -22.48
CA LYS A 618 -20.78 -11.08 -23.92
C LYS A 618 -21.24 -9.65 -24.23
N GLY A 619 -21.67 -8.88 -23.22
CA GLY A 619 -21.95 -7.45 -23.33
C GLY A 619 -20.78 -6.53 -22.99
N LEU A 620 -19.72 -7.05 -22.36
CA LEU A 620 -18.56 -6.25 -21.92
C LEU A 620 -17.51 -6.08 -23.03
N VAL A 621 -17.41 -7.03 -23.96
CA VAL A 621 -16.61 -6.91 -25.19
C VAL A 621 -17.39 -6.09 -26.22
N SER A 622 -17.18 -4.76 -26.25
CA SER A 622 -17.86 -3.88 -27.20
C SER A 622 -16.97 -2.79 -27.81
N GLN A 623 -16.56 -3.03 -29.06
CA GLN A 623 -16.08 -2.04 -30.04
C GLN A 623 -14.93 -1.11 -29.62
N GLN A 624 -14.01 -1.60 -28.78
CA GLN A 624 -12.64 -1.07 -28.70
C GLN A 624 -11.57 -2.17 -28.56
N ASP A 625 -11.98 -3.40 -28.20
CA ASP A 625 -11.15 -4.61 -28.15
C ASP A 625 -11.53 -5.55 -29.32
N SER A 626 -11.26 -5.15 -30.57
CA SER A 626 -11.58 -5.95 -31.78
C SER A 626 -10.48 -5.97 -32.85
N ASP A 627 -9.26 -5.64 -32.45
CA ASP A 627 -8.02 -6.03 -33.12
C ASP A 627 -7.22 -6.85 -32.09
N TYR A 628 -6.43 -7.80 -32.58
CA TYR A 628 -5.75 -8.88 -31.84
C TYR A 628 -6.66 -10.03 -31.39
N ASP A 629 -6.17 -11.25 -31.63
CA ASP A 629 -6.90 -12.51 -31.58
C ASP A 629 -6.96 -13.09 -30.16
N ASP A 630 -8.00 -13.90 -29.88
CA ASP A 630 -8.28 -14.49 -28.56
C ASP A 630 -8.09 -16.02 -28.59
N GLY A 631 -7.18 -16.50 -29.46
CA GLY A 631 -7.06 -17.91 -29.85
C GLY A 631 -5.68 -18.57 -29.71
N GLU A 632 -4.72 -17.93 -29.03
CA GLU A 632 -3.31 -18.38 -28.99
C GLU A 632 -2.75 -18.50 -27.54
N TYR A 633 -3.64 -18.70 -26.54
CA TYR A 633 -3.27 -18.83 -25.12
C TYR A 633 -4.09 -19.91 -24.36
N GLU A 634 -4.46 -21.00 -25.04
CA GLU A 634 -4.86 -22.26 -24.37
C GLU A 634 -3.65 -23.20 -24.18
N ASN A 635 -2.58 -23.07 -24.99
CA ASN A 635 -1.37 -23.93 -24.95
C ASN A 635 -0.15 -23.23 -24.30
N GLN A 636 -0.30 -22.64 -23.10
CA GLN A 636 0.83 -22.09 -22.31
C GLN A 636 0.58 -22.22 -20.79
N ILE A 637 -0.09 -23.29 -20.38
CA ILE A 637 -0.25 -23.71 -18.97
C ILE A 637 0.06 -25.22 -18.82
N ASP A 638 0.14 -25.97 -19.93
CA ASP A 638 0.19 -27.43 -19.98
C ASP A 638 1.51 -27.97 -20.60
N ASP A 639 2.50 -27.09 -20.89
CA ASP A 639 3.70 -27.38 -21.71
C ASP A 639 5.05 -27.27 -20.93
N ASP A 640 5.05 -27.30 -19.59
CA ASP A 640 6.27 -27.20 -18.75
C ASP A 640 6.72 -28.57 -18.12
N ASP A 641 6.01 -29.67 -18.40
CA ASP A 641 6.35 -31.04 -17.97
C ASP A 641 6.51 -31.98 -19.19
N ASP A 642 7.73 -32.14 -19.71
CA ASP A 642 8.16 -33.31 -20.51
C ASP A 642 9.71 -33.37 -20.52
N ASP A 643 10.29 -34.40 -19.90
CA ASP A 643 11.75 -34.62 -19.86
C ASP A 643 12.22 -35.35 -21.13
N ASP A 644 13.26 -34.83 -21.79
CA ASP A 644 13.92 -35.45 -22.95
C ASP A 644 14.69 -36.71 -22.51
N ASP A 645 14.08 -37.90 -22.57
CA ASP A 645 14.83 -39.17 -22.57
C ASP A 645 14.19 -40.22 -23.50
N ALA A 646 14.90 -40.60 -24.56
CA ALA A 646 14.42 -41.50 -25.58
C ALA A 646 15.49 -42.55 -25.96
N GLU A 647 15.20 -43.84 -25.75
CA GLU A 647 15.70 -44.89 -26.64
C GLU A 647 14.90 -46.22 -26.55
N GLU A 648 14.78 -46.84 -27.74
CA GLU A 648 14.48 -48.23 -28.13
C GLU A 648 13.29 -49.06 -27.55
N THR A 649 12.55 -49.66 -28.49
CA THR A 649 11.45 -50.63 -28.30
C THR A 649 11.88 -52.07 -28.65
N GLU A 650 11.35 -53.08 -27.95
CA GLU A 650 11.06 -54.44 -28.49
C GLU A 650 9.93 -55.09 -27.62
N PRO A 651 9.12 -56.06 -28.13
CA PRO A 651 7.90 -56.56 -27.44
C PRO A 651 7.87 -58.07 -27.11
N SER A 652 7.05 -58.48 -26.11
CA SER A 652 6.53 -59.87 -25.98
C SER A 652 5.37 -60.04 -24.97
N ASP A 653 4.18 -60.36 -25.46
CA ASP A 653 3.35 -61.56 -25.22
C ASP A 653 2.96 -62.10 -23.79
N ASP A 654 1.70 -62.60 -23.76
CA ASP A 654 1.10 -63.74 -23.02
C ASP A 654 0.47 -63.67 -21.58
N GLU A 655 -0.86 -63.88 -21.60
CA GLU A 655 -1.74 -64.82 -20.84
C GLU A 655 -2.08 -64.69 -19.31
N ASP A 656 -3.40 -64.57 -19.08
CA ASP A 656 -4.30 -65.31 -18.16
C ASP A 656 -4.25 -65.22 -16.61
N GLY A 657 -5.47 -65.24 -16.01
CA GLY A 657 -5.68 -65.37 -14.55
C GLY A 657 -7.10 -65.06 -14.02
N GLU A 658 -8.10 -65.89 -14.32
CA GLU A 658 -9.46 -65.76 -13.75
C GLU A 658 -9.59 -66.25 -12.29
N SER A 659 -10.54 -65.67 -11.52
CA SER A 659 -11.46 -66.45 -10.66
C SER A 659 -12.64 -65.61 -10.13
N GLU A 660 -13.86 -66.13 -10.27
CA GLU A 660 -15.12 -65.54 -9.75
C GLU A 660 -15.41 -65.94 -8.29
N SER A 661 -16.33 -65.21 -7.64
CA SER A 661 -17.41 -65.84 -6.83
C SER A 661 -18.53 -64.85 -6.52
N ASP A 662 -19.75 -65.11 -6.99
CA ASP A 662 -20.96 -64.38 -6.62
C ASP A 662 -21.47 -64.73 -5.21
N GLU A 663 -22.41 -63.94 -4.68
CA GLU A 663 -23.77 -64.45 -4.40
C GLU A 663 -24.76 -63.29 -4.14
N GLU A 664 -25.88 -63.27 -4.87
CA GLU A 664 -27.02 -62.37 -4.64
C GLU A 664 -28.08 -63.05 -3.76
N GLU A 665 -28.84 -62.28 -2.97
CA GLU A 665 -30.28 -62.58 -2.80
C GLU A 665 -31.09 -61.30 -2.51
N ASP A 666 -32.25 -61.17 -3.16
CA ASP A 666 -33.14 -60.00 -3.15
C ASP A 666 -34.39 -60.27 -2.27
N VAL A 667 -35.36 -59.34 -2.21
CA VAL A 667 -36.83 -59.55 -2.29
C VAL A 667 -37.66 -58.41 -1.67
N GLU A 668 -38.37 -57.73 -2.57
CA GLU A 668 -39.66 -57.03 -2.49
C GLU A 668 -40.25 -56.39 -1.20
N ALA A 669 -40.55 -55.10 -1.42
CA ALA A 669 -41.43 -54.19 -0.69
C ALA A 669 -42.88 -54.63 -0.37
N GLU A 670 -43.51 -53.97 0.62
CA GLU A 670 -44.96 -53.66 0.56
C GLU A 670 -45.30 -52.23 1.10
N LYS A 671 -46.51 -51.73 0.80
CA LYS A 671 -46.95 -50.33 1.07
C LYS A 671 -48.20 -50.26 1.96
N LYS A 672 -48.18 -49.49 3.06
CA LYS A 672 -49.40 -48.92 3.70
C LYS A 672 -49.18 -47.55 4.35
N LYS A 673 -50.27 -46.87 4.76
CA LYS A 673 -50.36 -45.41 4.98
C LYS A 673 -50.91 -44.99 6.36
N LYS A 674 -50.42 -43.84 6.88
CA LYS A 674 -50.95 -43.02 8.00
C LYS A 674 -50.74 -43.65 9.40
N LYS A 675 -50.61 -42.90 10.51
CA LYS A 675 -51.28 -41.62 10.86
C LYS A 675 -50.50 -40.81 11.93
N LYS A 676 -50.37 -39.49 11.72
CA LYS A 676 -50.12 -38.37 12.68
C LYS A 676 -49.30 -38.63 13.98
N GLY A 677 -48.14 -37.97 14.08
CA GLY A 677 -47.58 -37.42 15.32
C GLY A 677 -47.17 -35.95 15.09
N LYS A 678 -47.33 -35.06 16.09
CA LYS A 678 -46.88 -33.65 16.00
C LYS A 678 -45.57 -33.48 16.78
N GLY A 679 -44.54 -32.93 16.14
CA GLY A 679 -43.32 -32.46 16.79
C GLY A 679 -42.60 -31.45 15.89
N GLY A 680 -42.43 -30.21 16.35
CA GLY A 680 -41.85 -29.15 15.53
C GLY A 680 -40.32 -29.12 15.62
N LYS A 681 -39.63 -29.35 14.50
CA LYS A 681 -38.20 -29.01 14.37
C LYS A 681 -38.04 -27.72 13.56
N LYS A 682 -37.30 -26.74 14.10
CA LYS A 682 -36.87 -25.54 13.38
C LYS A 682 -35.97 -25.98 12.21
N LYS A 683 -36.31 -25.58 10.97
CA LYS A 683 -35.38 -25.73 9.83
C LYS A 683 -34.33 -24.62 9.90
N LYS A 684 -33.07 -24.95 10.20
CA LYS A 684 -31.94 -24.10 9.78
C LYS A 684 -31.90 -24.13 8.25
N HIS A 685 -32.09 -23.00 7.59
CA HIS A 685 -31.86 -22.89 6.15
C HIS A 685 -30.35 -22.74 5.89
N ARG A 686 -29.64 -23.86 5.73
CA ARG A 686 -28.29 -23.84 5.13
C ARG A 686 -28.48 -23.46 3.66
N LYS A 687 -28.26 -22.19 3.31
CA LYS A 687 -28.19 -21.76 1.91
C LYS A 687 -26.97 -22.45 1.30
N GLY A 688 -27.18 -23.32 0.31
CA GLY A 688 -26.06 -23.72 -0.55
C GLY A 688 -25.65 -22.53 -1.39
N HIS A 689 -24.42 -22.05 -1.20
CA HIS A 689 -23.80 -21.17 -2.18
C HIS A 689 -23.60 -22.02 -3.45
N LYS A 690 -24.03 -21.53 -4.61
CA LYS A 690 -23.56 -22.11 -5.87
C LYS A 690 -22.09 -21.76 -5.97
N LYS A 691 -21.19 -22.74 -6.07
CA LYS A 691 -19.78 -22.47 -6.41
C LYS A 691 -19.80 -21.58 -7.66
N ARG A 692 -19.17 -20.42 -7.57
CA ARG A 692 -19.04 -19.54 -8.73
C ARG A 692 -18.15 -20.25 -9.75
N LYS A 693 -18.24 -19.87 -11.02
CA LYS A 693 -17.19 -20.17 -11.97
C LYS A 693 -16.26 -18.98 -12.00
N ASP A 694 -15.01 -19.26 -11.69
CA ASP A 694 -13.99 -18.24 -11.50
C ASP A 694 -13.48 -17.71 -12.83
N THR A 695 -13.08 -16.45 -12.79
CA THR A 695 -12.65 -15.71 -13.98
C THR A 695 -11.14 -15.67 -14.01
N LYS A 696 -10.56 -15.64 -15.21
CA LYS A 696 -9.11 -15.45 -15.42
C LYS A 696 -8.57 -14.20 -14.70
N VAL A 697 -9.43 -13.21 -14.43
CA VAL A 697 -9.10 -11.99 -13.67
C VAL A 697 -9.10 -12.20 -12.13
N TRP A 698 -9.90 -13.14 -11.59
CA TRP A 698 -9.87 -13.50 -10.16
C TRP A 698 -8.65 -14.34 -9.82
N LEU A 699 -8.39 -15.41 -10.58
CA LEU A 699 -7.24 -16.29 -10.33
C LEU A 699 -5.91 -15.53 -10.47
N HIS A 700 -5.80 -14.63 -11.45
CA HIS A 700 -4.65 -13.74 -11.62
C HIS A 700 -4.50 -12.73 -10.48
N PHE A 701 -5.61 -12.25 -9.90
CA PHE A 701 -5.57 -11.42 -8.70
C PHE A 701 -5.11 -12.21 -7.47
N LEU A 702 -5.65 -13.41 -7.24
CA LEU A 702 -5.24 -14.27 -6.13
C LEU A 702 -3.78 -14.71 -6.21
N ARG A 703 -3.26 -14.98 -7.42
CA ARG A 703 -1.85 -15.31 -7.63
C ARG A 703 -0.94 -14.21 -7.08
N HIS A 704 -1.18 -12.96 -7.48
CA HIS A 704 -0.39 -11.82 -7.01
C HIS A 704 -0.65 -11.49 -5.54
N ALA A 705 -1.88 -11.65 -5.05
CA ALA A 705 -2.23 -11.46 -3.64
C ALA A 705 -1.37 -12.32 -2.70
N PHE A 706 -1.08 -13.56 -3.09
CA PHE A 706 -0.21 -14.47 -2.36
C PHE A 706 1.21 -14.57 -2.93
N VAL A 707 1.68 -13.54 -3.65
CA VAL A 707 3.03 -13.42 -4.25
C VAL A 707 3.48 -14.69 -4.97
N SER A 708 2.59 -15.27 -5.78
CA SER A 708 2.82 -16.48 -6.56
C SER A 708 3.27 -17.73 -5.77
N THR A 709 3.06 -17.82 -4.44
CA THR A 709 3.41 -19.01 -3.63
C THR A 709 2.37 -20.13 -3.63
N ARG A 710 1.18 -19.87 -4.19
CA ARG A 710 0.05 -20.81 -4.27
C ARG A 710 -0.13 -21.30 -5.71
N SER A 711 -0.33 -22.61 -5.88
CA SER A 711 -0.54 -23.30 -7.14
C SER A 711 -1.87 -22.92 -7.77
N THR A 712 -2.02 -23.14 -9.08
CA THR A 712 -3.26 -22.83 -9.79
C THR A 712 -4.48 -23.56 -9.20
N ASP A 713 -4.30 -24.76 -8.63
CA ASP A 713 -5.39 -25.54 -8.04
C ASP A 713 -5.71 -25.15 -6.59
N GLU A 714 -4.70 -24.81 -5.77
CA GLU A 714 -4.93 -24.16 -4.46
C GLU A 714 -5.77 -22.88 -4.61
N LEU A 715 -5.57 -22.14 -5.72
CA LEU A 715 -6.32 -20.92 -6.03
C LEU A 715 -7.71 -21.16 -6.67
N ARG A 716 -7.99 -22.37 -7.18
CA ARG A 716 -9.30 -22.75 -7.78
C ARG A 716 -10.33 -23.22 -6.73
N ASP A 717 -9.90 -23.46 -5.49
CA ASP A 717 -10.79 -23.75 -4.37
C ASP A 717 -11.17 -22.52 -3.51
N LEU A 718 -10.79 -21.30 -3.95
CA LEU A 718 -11.10 -19.99 -3.34
C LEU A 718 -12.23 -19.21 -4.09
#